data_AF-A0A7C5AJ79-F1
#
_entry.id   AF-A0A7C5AJ79-F1
#
_cell.length_a   1.000
_cell.length_b   1.000
_cell.length_c   1.000
_cell.angle_alpha   90.00
_cell.angle_beta   90.00
_cell.angle_gamma   90.00
#
_symmetry.space_group_name_H-M   'P 1'
#
loop_
_entity.id
_entity.type
_entity.pdbx_description
1 polymer ?
#
loop_
_entity_poly.entity_id
_entity_poly.type
_entity_poly.pdbx_seq_one_letter_code
_entity_poly.pdbx_strand_id
1 'polypeptide(L)'
;QMGYALGCTYLSTWGHVFNGDLTLTRPGMVIMRTMKGLERSEAVIRCMQPHTDPRIGIYTFDSRWKLVRGRYSFFLQRNGPYDIAMGAGPYKAPGASYVKPPEGPLYSALAESGYAPRYVKPEEFSACKVLFLPYVEAIDPPVADQLKQYVQNGGTLVAFPVIARYDGGGKPYERCPGAGLDELFGFSAGPDWIFECSPVDFPGENEAKKAFADSWFNTSGVPRDEKSEADAISKDAPIYFNMTMRCGGDPCHYISCGHQKLHDIARDVTLIGRHEDGEPLLTFRQVGKGRAICFNLLLTWPTGLQIPVTEQRETFRQAVEQLVRRFGLEPDFELRNTRGYGEGVVDFVTAQFDLPGTSTRILSMYSDWRSRPASARLLLKGGFTQVWDVRSGRRLASLPDPASGIPEALVTVGPGEWRLLALMTKSPSAPDMDAPASVEQGQRIQLAFPGASETLYGRIDAWPGDPALSSRLEHHGRSLAIPKGGRDELRVRLDDPVGEWTLRYTDGISGGVAEMKVSVKASAPARALSAAAPYPDAPMVSAAMARRGADLTDAEFIGLLDRLSAIHLDASPMDKRRYSYFTYELADSRHNTDRLLAATDWTARLEALRAHVAAGGLVYLIGEDLGRDPRSGLPTTPARNPRILEALDALVAKYRGQVLQVAGAPDLRVIRLGKGMILLDRRSPDSSGNSNLHLAAWHQHWLEEMAELGLLPGGRGTLFLPAGMETVRHWFVRQ
;
A
#
# COMPACT_ATOMS: atom_id res chain seq x y z
N GLN A 1 -0.93 -0.01 9.41
CA GLN A 1 -1.84 -1.13 9.80
C GLN A 1 -2.91 -1.42 8.75
N MET A 2 -3.62 -0.45 8.16
CA MET A 2 -4.54 -0.72 7.02
C MET A 2 -3.84 -1.26 5.76
N GLY A 3 -2.59 -0.86 5.49
CA GLY A 3 -1.78 -1.46 4.41
C GLY A 3 -1.39 -2.93 4.67
N TYR A 4 -1.30 -3.35 5.95
CA TYR A 4 -1.06 -4.76 6.31
C TYR A 4 -2.33 -5.60 6.12
N ALA A 5 -3.51 -4.98 6.27
CA ALA A 5 -4.81 -5.59 5.97
C ALA A 5 -5.10 -5.70 4.46
N LEU A 6 -4.47 -4.85 3.63
CA LEU A 6 -4.65 -4.84 2.18
C LEU A 6 -3.58 -5.68 1.43
N GLY A 7 -2.42 -5.94 2.04
CA GLY A 7 -1.26 -6.54 1.38
C GLY A 7 -1.04 -8.05 1.57
N CYS A 8 -1.79 -8.74 2.43
CA CYS A 8 -1.58 -10.18 2.67
C CYS A 8 -2.46 -11.05 1.75
N THR A 9 -1.86 -11.43 0.62
CA THR A 9 -2.04 -12.69 -0.16
C THR A 9 -3.30 -13.55 0.09
N TYR A 10 -4.15 -13.55 -0.94
CA TYR A 10 -5.31 -14.38 -1.36
C TYR A 10 -5.73 -15.70 -0.67
N LEU A 11 -4.92 -16.34 0.19
CA LEU A 11 -5.25 -17.67 0.77
C LEU A 11 -5.41 -17.69 2.30
N SER A 12 -4.95 -16.67 3.04
CA SER A 12 -5.07 -16.62 4.51
C SER A 12 -6.18 -15.69 5.05
N THR A 13 -6.87 -14.92 4.19
CA THR A 13 -7.82 -13.88 4.61
C THR A 13 -9.28 -14.33 4.69
N TRP A 14 -9.70 -15.37 3.96
CA TRP A 14 -11.11 -15.80 3.97
C TRP A 14 -11.54 -16.46 5.28
N GLY A 15 -10.63 -17.20 5.94
CA GLY A 15 -10.94 -17.91 7.19
C GLY A 15 -11.28 -17.01 8.40
N HIS A 16 -10.94 -15.71 8.32
CA HIS A 16 -11.33 -14.74 9.35
C HIS A 16 -12.58 -13.93 8.98
N VAL A 17 -13.01 -13.93 7.71
CA VAL A 17 -14.15 -13.15 7.22
C VAL A 17 -15.41 -14.00 7.14
N PHE A 18 -15.28 -15.29 6.87
CA PHE A 18 -16.39 -16.24 6.78
C PHE A 18 -16.20 -17.40 7.77
N ASN A 19 -17.30 -17.81 8.40
CA ASN A 19 -17.38 -19.07 9.13
C ASN A 19 -17.25 -20.25 8.15
N GLY A 20 -17.05 -21.46 8.65
CA GLY A 20 -16.96 -22.67 7.82
C GLY A 20 -18.22 -22.97 6.98
N ASP A 21 -19.36 -22.35 7.32
CA ASP A 21 -20.63 -22.41 6.59
C ASP A 21 -20.84 -21.25 5.60
N LEU A 22 -19.79 -20.46 5.33
CA LEU A 22 -19.79 -19.28 4.45
C LEU A 22 -20.66 -18.11 4.93
N THR A 23 -21.15 -18.12 6.17
CA THR A 23 -21.75 -16.93 6.80
C THR A 23 -20.66 -15.97 7.26
N LEU A 24 -20.96 -14.66 7.35
CA LEU A 24 -19.98 -13.67 7.82
C LEU A 24 -19.63 -13.87 9.29
N THR A 25 -18.33 -13.82 9.61
CA THR A 25 -17.85 -13.72 11.00
C THR A 25 -18.10 -12.31 11.55
N ARG A 26 -17.93 -12.13 12.87
CA ARG A 26 -17.94 -10.79 13.48
C ARG A 26 -16.87 -9.85 12.89
N PRO A 27 -15.59 -10.26 12.74
CA PRO A 27 -14.60 -9.48 11.99
C PRO A 27 -15.04 -9.17 10.55
N GLY A 28 -15.62 -10.14 9.85
CA GLY A 28 -16.13 -9.95 8.48
C GLY A 28 -17.21 -8.87 8.41
N MET A 29 -18.16 -8.85 9.34
CA MET A 29 -19.17 -7.79 9.45
C MET A 29 -18.56 -6.42 9.75
N VAL A 30 -17.54 -6.34 10.61
CA VAL A 30 -16.84 -5.07 10.92
C VAL A 30 -16.10 -4.54 9.70
N ILE A 31 -15.40 -5.41 8.96
CA ILE A 31 -14.73 -5.04 7.70
C ILE A 31 -15.74 -4.54 6.69
N MET A 32 -16.84 -5.28 6.47
CA MET A 32 -17.90 -4.90 5.55
C MET A 32 -18.50 -3.53 5.90
N ARG A 33 -18.85 -3.29 7.17
CA ARG A 33 -19.38 -2.00 7.64
C ARG A 33 -18.37 -0.87 7.46
N THR A 34 -17.10 -1.10 7.78
CA THR A 34 -16.03 -0.12 7.58
C THR A 34 -15.83 0.22 6.11
N MET A 35 -15.72 -0.78 5.24
CA MET A 35 -15.58 -0.58 3.79
C MET A 35 -16.78 0.17 3.21
N LYS A 36 -18.01 -0.20 3.61
CA LYS A 36 -19.22 0.51 3.17
C LYS A 36 -19.25 1.97 3.63
N GLY A 37 -18.83 2.23 4.87
CA GLY A 37 -18.72 3.59 5.41
C GLY A 37 -17.58 4.42 4.79
N LEU A 38 -16.69 3.79 4.03
CA LEU A 38 -15.56 4.43 3.36
C LEU A 38 -15.73 4.59 1.86
N GLU A 39 -16.76 4.01 1.26
CA GLU A 39 -16.95 3.96 -0.19
C GLU A 39 -16.87 5.34 -0.85
N ARG A 40 -17.41 6.38 -0.19
CA ARG A 40 -17.34 7.77 -0.65
C ARG A 40 -15.91 8.34 -0.61
N SER A 41 -15.21 8.13 0.50
CA SER A 41 -13.88 8.70 0.78
C SER A 41 -12.72 7.77 0.39
N GLU A 42 -13.03 6.65 -0.27
CA GLU A 42 -12.07 5.63 -0.64
C GLU A 42 -10.94 6.20 -1.53
N ALA A 43 -11.25 7.14 -2.43
CA ALA A 43 -10.23 7.83 -3.23
C ALA A 43 -9.21 8.56 -2.35
N VAL A 44 -9.68 9.30 -1.32
CA VAL A 44 -8.81 10.03 -0.39
C VAL A 44 -7.90 9.04 0.34
N ILE A 45 -8.45 7.95 0.86
CA ILE A 45 -7.71 6.97 1.68
C ILE A 45 -6.69 6.20 0.84
N ARG A 46 -7.02 5.86 -0.41
CA ARG A 46 -6.12 5.15 -1.32
C ARG A 46 -4.99 6.03 -1.84
N CYS A 47 -5.21 7.35 -1.92
CA CYS A 47 -4.26 8.26 -2.55
C CYS A 47 -3.44 9.12 -1.57
N MET A 48 -3.87 9.24 -0.30
CA MET A 48 -3.11 9.98 0.71
C MET A 48 -1.71 9.37 0.92
N GLN A 49 -0.70 10.22 1.04
CA GLN A 49 0.70 9.83 1.21
C GLN A 49 1.22 10.29 2.58
N PRO A 50 2.02 9.49 3.31
CA PRO A 50 2.53 9.91 4.61
C PRO A 50 3.24 11.27 4.52
N HIS A 51 2.86 12.18 5.41
CA HIS A 51 3.50 13.49 5.51
C HIS A 51 4.71 13.41 6.45
N THR A 52 5.80 14.08 6.08
CA THR A 52 6.97 14.28 6.92
C THR A 52 7.52 15.68 6.74
N ASP A 53 7.93 16.34 7.83
CA ASP A 53 8.67 17.59 7.83
C ASP A 53 10.17 17.30 7.65
N PRO A 54 10.77 17.65 6.50
CA PRO A 54 12.19 17.37 6.23
C PRO A 54 13.13 18.10 7.20
N ARG A 55 12.65 19.13 7.91
CA ARG A 55 13.45 19.92 8.84
C ARG A 55 13.71 19.19 10.16
N ILE A 56 12.97 18.11 10.47
CA ILE A 56 13.09 17.33 11.71
C ILE A 56 13.49 15.90 11.36
N GLY A 57 14.78 15.59 11.51
CA GLY A 57 15.34 14.27 11.24
C GLY A 57 15.53 13.43 12.49
N ILE A 58 15.21 12.15 12.43
CA ILE A 58 15.64 11.13 13.38
C ILE A 58 16.55 10.17 12.62
N TYR A 59 17.81 10.07 13.06
CA TYR A 59 18.74 9.18 12.41
C TYR A 59 18.43 7.72 12.79
N THR A 60 18.27 6.84 11.80
CA THR A 60 18.04 5.40 12.01
C THR A 60 19.03 4.55 11.21
N PHE A 61 19.36 3.37 11.73
CA PHE A 61 20.31 2.42 11.15
C PHE A 61 19.73 1.00 11.08
N ASP A 62 19.03 0.69 9.99
CA ASP A 62 18.37 -0.60 9.81
C ASP A 62 19.33 -1.81 9.87
N SER A 63 20.61 -1.65 9.48
CA SER A 63 21.60 -2.72 9.43
C SER A 63 22.39 -2.96 10.72
N ARG A 64 22.55 -1.95 11.59
CA ARG A 64 23.43 -2.03 12.78
C ARG A 64 22.71 -2.51 14.05
N TRP A 65 21.38 -2.52 14.05
CA TRP A 65 20.60 -3.27 15.04
C TRP A 65 20.95 -4.75 15.06
N LYS A 66 21.27 -5.35 13.90
CA LYS A 66 21.73 -6.75 13.82
C LYS A 66 23.07 -6.96 14.52
N LEU A 67 23.97 -5.97 14.45
CA LEU A 67 25.28 -6.04 15.10
C LEU A 67 25.14 -5.89 16.62
N VAL A 68 24.37 -4.91 17.06
CA VAL A 68 24.07 -4.67 18.49
C VAL A 68 23.33 -5.87 19.07
N ARG A 69 22.26 -6.36 18.42
CA ARG A 69 21.52 -7.56 18.84
C ARG A 69 22.37 -8.82 18.78
N GLY A 70 23.09 -9.07 17.68
CA GLY A 70 23.94 -10.25 17.52
C GLY A 70 25.03 -10.33 18.59
N ARG A 71 25.61 -9.18 18.97
CA ARG A 71 26.58 -9.09 20.07
C ARG A 71 25.95 -9.29 21.44
N TYR A 72 24.81 -8.66 21.73
CA TYR A 72 24.11 -8.91 22.99
C TYR A 72 23.63 -10.36 23.10
N SER A 73 23.16 -10.97 22.01
CA SER A 73 22.85 -12.41 21.95
C SER A 73 24.09 -13.29 22.20
N PHE A 74 25.26 -12.90 21.69
CA PHE A 74 26.53 -13.59 21.97
C PHE A 74 26.94 -13.49 23.45
N PHE A 75 26.71 -12.36 24.12
CA PHE A 75 26.97 -12.22 25.56
C PHE A 75 25.92 -12.91 26.44
N LEU A 76 24.65 -12.92 26.02
CA LEU A 76 23.58 -13.68 26.68
C LEU A 76 23.88 -15.18 26.72
N GLN A 77 24.59 -15.73 25.72
CA GLN A 77 25.04 -17.12 25.72
C GLN A 77 26.21 -17.40 26.67
N ARG A 78 27.00 -16.38 27.07
CA ARG A 78 28.25 -16.58 27.80
C ARG A 78 28.07 -16.68 29.33
N ASN A 79 26.96 -16.18 29.88
CA ASN A 79 26.68 -16.18 31.33
C ASN A 79 25.53 -17.10 31.77
N GLY A 80 25.00 -17.93 30.85
CA GLY A 80 24.06 -19.00 31.18
C GLY A 80 22.57 -18.58 31.26
N PRO A 81 21.66 -19.57 31.30
CA PRO A 81 20.21 -19.39 31.13
C PRO A 81 19.48 -18.68 32.28
N TYR A 82 20.19 -18.24 33.33
CA TYR A 82 19.59 -17.57 34.49
C TYR A 82 19.56 -16.04 34.39
N ASP A 83 20.20 -15.45 33.37
CA ASP A 83 20.21 -13.99 33.11
C ASP A 83 19.03 -13.49 32.25
N ILE A 84 18.06 -14.38 31.96
CA ILE A 84 16.79 -14.02 31.28
C ILE A 84 15.86 -13.23 32.24
N ALA A 85 16.23 -13.13 33.52
CA ALA A 85 15.58 -12.22 34.45
C ALA A 85 15.95 -10.77 34.09
N MET A 86 15.03 -10.12 33.38
CA MET A 86 15.01 -8.70 33.03
C MET A 86 15.14 -7.78 34.27
N GLY A 87 16.29 -7.71 34.95
CA GLY A 87 16.45 -6.77 36.07
C GLY A 87 17.65 -6.84 37.03
N ALA A 88 18.58 -7.80 36.99
CA ALA A 88 19.50 -7.99 38.13
C ALA A 88 21.01 -8.15 37.87
N GLY A 89 21.54 -7.74 36.70
CA GLY A 89 22.99 -7.76 36.42
C GLY A 89 23.60 -6.36 36.17
N PRO A 90 24.94 -6.18 36.22
CA PRO A 90 25.62 -4.91 35.89
C PRO A 90 25.39 -4.45 34.44
N TYR A 91 24.86 -5.32 33.58
CA TYR A 91 24.41 -5.03 32.23
C TYR A 91 22.89 -4.81 32.19
N LYS A 92 22.36 -3.84 32.95
CA LYS A 92 20.91 -3.48 32.91
C LYS A 92 20.48 -2.79 31.60
N ALA A 93 21.44 -2.36 30.77
CA ALA A 93 21.22 -1.65 29.51
C ALA A 93 20.56 -2.41 28.36
N PRO A 94 20.79 -3.72 28.14
CA PRO A 94 20.26 -4.36 26.95
C PRO A 94 18.74 -4.41 26.95
N GLY A 95 18.05 -4.48 28.10
CA GLY A 95 16.59 -4.58 28.11
C GLY A 95 15.86 -3.46 27.33
N ALA A 96 16.35 -2.22 27.43
CA ALA A 96 15.74 -1.07 26.75
C ALA A 96 16.00 -1.07 25.23
N SER A 97 17.22 -1.39 24.79
CA SER A 97 17.62 -1.47 23.37
C SER A 97 17.26 -2.81 22.69
N TYR A 98 16.93 -3.84 23.47
CA TYR A 98 16.59 -5.19 22.98
C TYR A 98 15.08 -5.38 22.80
N VAL A 99 14.24 -4.69 23.58
CA VAL A 99 12.77 -4.87 23.56
C VAL A 99 12.07 -3.83 22.66
N LYS A 100 12.62 -2.63 22.47
CA LYS A 100 12.01 -1.57 21.62
C LYS A 100 13.06 -0.77 20.85
N PRO A 101 12.78 -0.37 19.60
CA PRO A 101 13.59 0.65 18.93
C PRO A 101 13.50 1.96 19.72
N PRO A 102 14.61 2.51 20.24
CA PRO A 102 14.62 3.69 21.08
C PRO A 102 14.27 4.99 20.35
N GLU A 103 14.23 4.97 19.01
CA GLU A 103 13.64 6.02 18.20
C GLU A 103 12.11 6.15 18.40
N GLY A 104 11.44 5.09 18.86
CA GLY A 104 9.99 5.04 19.06
C GLY A 104 9.45 6.10 20.02
N PRO A 105 9.94 6.17 21.28
CA PRO A 105 9.54 7.20 22.24
C PRO A 105 9.74 8.64 21.72
N LEU A 106 10.85 8.90 21.03
CA LEU A 106 11.13 10.21 20.44
C LEU A 106 10.15 10.54 19.30
N TYR A 107 9.92 9.59 18.39
CA TYR A 107 8.95 9.75 17.30
C TYR A 107 7.56 10.04 17.86
N SER A 108 7.12 9.27 18.88
CA SER A 108 5.84 9.47 19.55
C SER A 108 5.74 10.85 20.20
N ALA A 109 6.76 11.29 20.94
CA ALA A 109 6.78 12.61 21.55
C ALA A 109 6.63 13.75 20.54
N LEU A 110 7.32 13.67 19.40
CA LEU A 110 7.22 14.65 18.32
C LEU A 110 5.84 14.61 17.64
N ALA A 111 5.33 13.42 17.32
CA ALA A 111 4.03 13.23 16.67
C ALA A 111 2.86 13.69 17.55
N GLU A 112 2.91 13.41 18.85
CA GLU A 112 1.91 13.84 19.84
C GLU A 112 1.89 15.37 20.00
N SER A 113 3.04 16.01 19.79
CA SER A 113 3.18 17.48 19.74
C SER A 113 2.83 18.09 18.38
N GLY A 114 2.31 17.32 17.44
CA GLY A 114 1.86 17.80 16.12
C GLY A 114 2.95 17.89 15.04
N TYR A 115 4.20 17.51 15.35
CA TYR A 115 5.27 17.44 14.35
C TYR A 115 5.17 16.16 13.52
N ALA A 116 5.85 16.14 12.37
CA ALA A 116 5.92 14.98 11.49
C ALA A 116 7.40 14.59 11.23
N PRO A 117 8.11 14.04 12.23
CA PRO A 117 9.54 13.75 12.06
C PRO A 117 9.78 12.69 10.98
N ARG A 118 10.94 12.77 10.33
CA ARG A 118 11.36 11.82 9.31
C ARG A 118 12.53 10.98 9.79
N TYR A 119 12.51 9.69 9.47
CA TYR A 119 13.73 8.87 9.54
C TYR A 119 14.66 9.20 8.38
N VAL A 120 15.90 9.62 8.68
CA VAL A 120 16.84 10.13 7.69
C VAL A 120 18.10 9.28 7.59
N LYS A 121 18.72 9.30 6.41
CA LYS A 121 20.07 8.74 6.15
C LYS A 121 21.15 9.83 6.12
N PRO A 122 22.44 9.48 6.15
CA PRO A 122 23.53 10.47 6.17
C PRO A 122 23.47 11.52 5.05
N GLU A 123 23.12 11.10 3.84
CA GLU A 123 22.96 11.97 2.67
C GLU A 123 21.83 13.01 2.81
N GLU A 124 20.96 12.88 3.82
CA GLU A 124 19.80 13.75 4.04
C GLU A 124 19.99 14.71 5.23
N PHE A 125 21.11 14.62 5.97
CA PHE A 125 21.34 15.43 7.17
C PHE A 125 21.23 16.94 6.89
N SER A 126 21.72 17.41 5.75
CA SER A 126 21.70 18.83 5.39
C SER A 126 20.29 19.39 5.18
N ALA A 127 19.27 18.55 4.96
CA ALA A 127 17.88 19.00 4.88
C ALA A 127 17.27 19.29 6.26
N CYS A 128 17.87 18.75 7.33
CA CYS A 128 17.35 18.87 8.68
C CYS A 128 17.83 20.17 9.36
N LYS A 129 16.90 20.92 9.95
CA LYS A 129 17.26 21.99 10.90
C LYS A 129 17.67 21.40 12.24
N VAL A 130 17.03 20.31 12.63
CA VAL A 130 17.30 19.55 13.86
C VAL A 130 17.41 18.07 13.52
N LEU A 131 18.52 17.44 13.93
CA LEU A 131 18.79 16.03 13.74
C LEU A 131 18.95 15.34 15.09
N PHE A 132 18.14 14.31 15.32
CA PHE A 132 18.17 13.50 16.54
C PHE A 132 18.91 12.17 16.36
N LEU A 133 19.77 11.83 17.31
CA LEU A 133 20.55 10.59 17.38
C LEU A 133 20.17 9.80 18.63
N PRO A 134 19.08 9.02 18.60
CA PRO A 134 18.69 8.18 19.74
C PRO A 134 19.59 6.94 19.83
N TYR A 135 20.47 6.87 20.84
CA TYR A 135 21.27 5.67 21.19
C TYR A 135 22.03 5.06 20.02
N VAL A 136 22.71 5.90 19.25
CA VAL A 136 23.51 5.45 18.10
C VAL A 136 24.80 4.83 18.62
N GLU A 137 24.74 3.58 19.12
CA GLU A 137 25.91 2.93 19.74
C GLU A 137 27.05 2.68 18.74
N ALA A 138 26.73 2.49 17.46
CA ALA A 138 27.69 2.13 16.41
C ALA A 138 27.72 3.16 15.27
N ILE A 139 28.86 3.84 15.09
CA ILE A 139 29.07 4.81 14.03
C ILE A 139 30.41 4.60 13.30
N ASP A 140 30.37 4.53 11.97
CA ASP A 140 31.60 4.52 11.17
C ASP A 140 32.18 5.94 11.04
N PRO A 141 33.52 6.09 10.95
CA PRO A 141 34.15 7.40 10.83
C PRO A 141 33.59 8.30 9.71
N PRO A 142 33.31 7.79 8.48
CA PRO A 142 32.73 8.62 7.42
C PRO A 142 31.37 9.22 7.77
N VAL A 143 30.55 8.50 8.56
CA VAL A 143 29.25 9.02 9.02
C VAL A 143 29.47 10.06 10.13
N ALA A 144 30.40 9.82 11.04
CA ALA A 144 30.76 10.80 12.06
C ALA A 144 31.31 12.09 11.45
N ASP A 145 32.08 12.01 10.37
CA ASP A 145 32.55 13.17 9.61
C ASP A 145 31.40 13.96 9.00
N GLN A 146 30.38 13.30 8.45
CA GLN A 146 29.18 13.97 7.95
C GLN A 146 28.38 14.66 9.06
N LEU A 147 28.29 14.07 10.26
CA LEU A 147 27.67 14.72 11.42
C LEU A 147 28.45 15.97 11.85
N LYS A 148 29.78 15.88 11.91
CA LYS A 148 30.64 17.04 12.22
C LYS A 148 30.43 18.15 11.19
N GLN A 149 30.43 17.82 9.90
CA GLN A 149 30.16 18.78 8.82
C GLN A 149 28.76 19.39 8.92
N TYR A 150 27.74 18.58 9.21
CA TYR A 150 26.37 19.05 9.42
C TYR A 150 26.31 20.13 10.50
N VAL A 151 26.91 19.86 11.66
CA VAL A 151 26.96 20.83 12.77
C VAL A 151 27.78 22.07 12.39
N GLN A 152 28.98 21.89 11.84
CA GLN A 152 29.83 23.02 11.41
C GLN A 152 29.11 23.97 10.46
N ASN A 153 28.24 23.45 9.60
CA ASN A 153 27.48 24.20 8.59
C ASN A 153 26.19 24.86 9.11
N GLY A 154 25.85 24.72 10.39
CA GLY A 154 24.66 25.37 10.99
C GLY A 154 23.59 24.41 11.48
N GLY A 155 23.80 23.10 11.36
CA GLY A 155 22.88 22.08 11.85
C GLY A 155 22.80 22.03 13.37
N THR A 156 21.66 21.60 13.91
CA THR A 156 21.49 21.31 15.34
C THR A 156 21.42 19.82 15.55
N LEU A 157 22.43 19.25 16.21
CA LEU A 157 22.55 17.83 16.51
C LEU A 157 22.17 17.57 17.97
N VAL A 158 21.16 16.72 18.19
CA VAL A 158 20.71 16.31 19.52
C VAL A 158 20.92 14.81 19.66
N ALA A 159 21.83 14.39 20.52
CA ALA A 159 22.13 12.99 20.73
C ALA A 159 21.73 12.54 22.14
N PHE A 160 21.42 11.26 22.26
CA PHE A 160 21.15 10.59 23.53
C PHE A 160 22.31 9.64 23.84
N PRO A 161 22.68 9.45 25.12
CA PRO A 161 23.85 8.69 25.56
C PRO A 161 23.99 7.31 24.93
N VAL A 162 25.20 6.76 25.00
CA VAL A 162 25.68 5.59 24.23
C VAL A 162 25.77 5.93 22.73
N ILE A 163 26.57 6.94 22.44
CA ILE A 163 26.85 7.41 21.08
C ILE A 163 28.23 6.91 20.68
N ALA A 164 28.35 6.28 19.51
CA ALA A 164 29.62 5.93 18.90
C ALA A 164 30.57 5.15 19.83
N ARG A 165 30.05 4.18 20.57
CA ARG A 165 30.87 3.26 21.37
C ARG A 165 31.64 2.29 20.48
N TYR A 166 31.09 1.97 19.31
CA TYR A 166 31.64 1.02 18.35
C TYR A 166 31.69 1.60 16.93
N ASP A 167 32.56 1.07 16.08
CA ASP A 167 32.48 1.26 14.64
C ASP A 167 31.38 0.38 14.01
N GLY A 168 31.16 0.50 12.70
CA GLY A 168 30.17 -0.29 11.97
C GLY A 168 30.49 -1.78 11.86
N GLY A 169 31.73 -2.18 12.14
CA GLY A 169 32.15 -3.58 12.31
C GLY A 169 31.98 -4.10 13.74
N GLY A 170 31.57 -3.26 14.68
CA GLY A 170 31.36 -3.59 16.09
C GLY A 170 32.62 -3.54 16.94
N LYS A 171 33.74 -3.04 16.41
CA LYS A 171 34.96 -2.84 17.18
C LYS A 171 34.79 -1.63 18.11
N PRO A 172 35.15 -1.72 19.40
CA PRO A 172 35.07 -0.58 20.30
C PRO A 172 36.07 0.52 19.93
N TYR A 173 35.63 1.76 20.05
CA TYR A 173 36.53 2.90 20.07
C TYR A 173 37.21 3.01 21.44
N GLU A 174 38.40 3.62 21.45
CA GLU A 174 39.16 3.88 22.68
C GLU A 174 38.46 4.91 23.59
N ARG A 175 37.77 5.87 22.97
CA ARG A 175 36.96 6.89 23.64
C ARG A 175 35.50 6.79 23.22
N CYS A 176 34.61 7.21 24.11
CA CYS A 176 33.18 7.33 23.87
C CYS A 176 32.76 8.77 24.21
N PRO A 177 32.07 9.51 23.33
CA PRO A 177 31.75 9.14 21.95
C PRO A 177 32.99 8.97 21.07
N GLY A 178 33.05 7.91 20.27
CA GLY A 178 34.17 7.61 19.37
C GLY A 178 34.09 8.37 18.04
N ALA A 179 35.01 8.04 17.11
CA ALA A 179 35.10 8.64 15.78
C ALA A 179 35.24 10.19 15.75
N GLY A 180 35.81 10.77 16.80
CA GLY A 180 35.95 12.22 16.97
C GLY A 180 34.64 12.93 17.34
N LEU A 181 33.61 12.20 17.77
CA LEU A 181 32.40 12.80 18.31
C LEU A 181 32.58 13.28 19.75
N ASP A 182 33.54 12.74 20.51
CA ASP A 182 33.99 13.32 21.78
C ASP A 182 34.47 14.77 21.60
N GLU A 183 35.24 15.02 20.54
CA GLU A 183 35.66 16.38 20.18
C GLU A 183 34.50 17.25 19.67
N LEU A 184 33.45 16.67 19.09
CA LEU A 184 32.27 17.44 18.65
C LEU A 184 31.43 17.88 19.84
N PHE A 185 31.11 16.94 20.75
CA PHE A 185 30.28 17.22 21.92
C PHE A 185 31.05 17.88 23.08
N GLY A 186 32.37 17.72 23.12
CA GLY A 186 33.24 18.30 24.14
C GLY A 186 33.25 17.53 25.46
N PHE A 187 33.03 16.22 25.44
CA PHE A 187 33.14 15.37 26.63
C PHE A 187 33.50 13.93 26.24
N SER A 188 33.98 13.17 27.21
CA SER A 188 33.99 11.70 27.17
C SER A 188 32.91 11.14 28.09
N ALA A 189 32.43 9.92 27.85
CA ALA A 189 31.36 9.28 28.60
C ALA A 189 31.82 7.91 29.12
N GLY A 190 31.46 7.60 30.37
CA GLY A 190 31.71 6.29 30.96
C GLY A 190 31.00 5.17 30.19
N PRO A 191 31.57 3.94 30.17
CA PRO A 191 30.96 2.81 29.45
C PRO A 191 29.69 2.27 30.11
N ASP A 192 29.46 2.64 31.37
CA ASP A 192 28.40 2.12 32.22
C ASP A 192 27.25 3.11 32.32
N TRP A 193 26.06 2.54 32.38
CA TRP A 193 24.84 3.27 32.70
C TRP A 193 24.64 3.32 34.21
N ILE A 194 24.20 4.45 34.71
CA ILE A 194 23.61 4.58 36.04
C ILE A 194 22.10 4.35 35.88
N PHE A 195 21.60 3.22 36.39
CA PHE A 195 20.17 2.86 36.33
C PHE A 195 19.48 3.16 37.65
N GLU A 196 19.46 4.43 38.01
CA GLU A 196 18.73 4.92 39.17
C GLU A 196 17.60 5.81 38.67
N CYS A 197 16.39 5.61 39.21
CA CYS A 197 15.28 6.50 38.95
C CYS A 197 15.57 7.84 39.65
N SER A 198 16.24 8.75 38.95
CA SER A 198 16.58 10.07 39.48
C SER A 198 15.59 11.11 38.94
N PRO A 199 14.92 11.87 39.81
CA PRO A 199 14.38 13.17 39.44
C PRO A 199 15.42 14.00 38.70
N VAL A 200 14.96 14.77 37.71
CA VAL A 200 15.82 15.72 36.99
C VAL A 200 15.27 17.13 37.21
N ASP A 201 16.19 18.07 37.43
CA ASP A 201 15.85 19.47 37.53
C ASP A 201 16.09 20.15 36.18
N PHE A 202 14.98 20.53 35.53
CA PHE A 202 15.04 21.38 34.35
C PHE A 202 15.22 22.84 34.78
N PRO A 203 16.31 23.50 34.38
CA PRO A 203 16.58 24.86 34.82
C PRO A 203 15.59 25.84 34.18
N GLY A 204 15.12 26.78 35.00
CA GLY A 204 14.32 27.90 34.51
C GLY A 204 15.13 28.83 33.60
N GLU A 205 14.45 29.78 32.96
CA GLU A 205 15.07 30.73 32.01
C GLU A 205 16.31 31.44 32.56
N ASN A 206 16.22 31.94 33.80
CA ASN A 206 17.29 32.71 34.42
C ASN A 206 18.52 31.83 34.74
N GLU A 207 18.28 30.62 35.23
CA GLU A 207 19.35 29.68 35.58
C GLU A 207 20.08 29.20 34.33
N ALA A 208 19.35 28.89 33.27
CA ALA A 208 19.94 28.54 32.00
C ALA A 208 20.72 29.72 31.40
N LYS A 209 20.14 30.92 31.35
CA LYS A 209 20.85 32.14 30.89
C LYS A 209 22.17 32.34 31.64
N LYS A 210 22.16 32.14 32.97
CA LYS A 210 23.35 32.22 33.80
C LYS A 210 24.39 31.14 33.43
N ALA A 211 23.97 29.89 33.26
CA ALA A 211 24.86 28.80 32.84
C ALA A 211 25.54 29.10 31.49
N PHE A 212 24.80 29.66 30.53
CA PHE A 212 25.36 30.09 29.24
C PHE A 212 26.36 31.25 29.39
N ALA A 213 26.03 32.26 30.18
CA ALA A 213 26.95 33.36 30.47
C ALA A 213 28.25 32.86 31.10
N ASP A 214 28.15 31.99 32.11
CA ASP A 214 29.30 31.40 32.80
C ASP A 214 30.22 30.62 31.83
N SER A 215 29.65 29.79 30.95
CA SER A 215 30.38 29.06 29.91
C SER A 215 31.09 29.99 28.90
N TRP A 216 30.40 31.04 28.47
CA TRP A 216 30.96 32.04 27.57
C TRP A 216 32.15 32.78 28.19
N PHE A 217 32.03 33.22 29.45
CA PHE A 217 33.13 33.89 30.15
C PHE A 217 34.34 32.98 30.39
N ASN A 218 34.12 31.68 30.60
CA ASN A 218 35.19 30.71 30.77
C ASN A 218 36.07 30.53 29.52
N THR A 219 35.61 31.00 28.36
CA THR A 219 36.23 30.70 27.06
C THR A 219 36.52 31.93 26.20
N SER A 220 35.80 33.04 26.41
CA SER A 220 35.92 34.25 25.60
C SER A 220 37.13 35.12 25.94
N GLY A 221 37.70 34.95 27.14
CA GLY A 221 38.74 35.85 27.68
C GLY A 221 38.25 37.27 27.93
N VAL A 222 36.94 37.53 27.82
CA VAL A 222 36.31 38.83 28.09
C VAL A 222 36.12 38.99 29.60
N PRO A 223 36.46 40.16 30.19
CA PRO A 223 36.18 40.44 31.58
C PRO A 223 34.69 40.36 31.90
N ARG A 224 34.34 39.79 33.06
CA ARG A 224 32.95 39.73 33.53
C ARG A 224 32.54 41.08 34.12
N ASP A 225 31.74 41.84 33.37
CA ASP A 225 31.06 43.06 33.81
C ASP A 225 29.59 43.06 33.37
N GLU A 226 28.76 43.93 33.96
CA GLU A 226 27.30 43.94 33.74
C GLU A 226 26.90 44.06 32.25
N LYS A 227 27.67 44.84 31.46
CA LYS A 227 27.41 45.04 30.04
C LYS A 227 27.78 43.80 29.23
N SER A 228 28.93 43.21 29.51
CA SER A 228 29.43 42.01 28.86
C SER A 228 28.58 40.78 29.20
N GLU A 229 28.00 40.72 30.40
CA GLU A 229 27.09 39.66 30.83
C GLU A 229 25.73 39.78 30.13
N ALA A 230 25.19 41.00 30.00
CA ALA A 230 24.00 41.25 29.20
C ALA A 230 24.22 40.92 27.71
N ASP A 231 25.38 41.28 27.15
CA ASP A 231 25.74 40.96 25.76
C ASP A 231 25.87 39.45 25.54
N ALA A 232 26.48 38.71 26.47
CA ALA A 232 26.61 37.25 26.41
C ALA A 232 25.24 36.55 26.42
N ILE A 233 24.35 36.99 27.30
CA ILE A 233 22.97 36.47 27.42
C ILE A 233 22.13 36.77 26.16
N SER A 234 22.47 37.84 25.42
CA SER A 234 21.73 38.27 24.23
C SER A 234 22.14 37.57 22.92
N LYS A 235 23.40 37.11 22.81
CA LYS A 235 23.99 36.65 21.53
C LYS A 235 23.70 35.20 21.18
N ASP A 236 23.52 34.34 22.18
CA ASP A 236 23.20 32.93 21.99
C ASP A 236 21.92 32.62 22.76
N ALA A 237 20.79 32.50 22.05
CA ALA A 237 19.51 32.17 22.67
C ALA A 237 19.66 30.87 23.47
N PRO A 238 19.63 30.91 24.81
CA PRO A 238 19.95 29.75 25.60
C PRO A 238 18.89 28.67 25.36
N ILE A 239 19.30 27.39 25.42
CA ILE A 239 18.32 26.31 25.57
C ILE A 239 17.90 26.33 27.03
N TYR A 240 16.62 26.61 27.26
CA TYR A 240 16.06 26.65 28.60
C TYR A 240 14.60 26.21 28.59
N PHE A 241 14.19 25.64 29.71
CA PHE A 241 12.85 25.10 29.92
C PHE A 241 12.10 26.07 30.83
N ASN A 242 11.53 27.12 30.27
CA ASN A 242 10.81 28.14 31.05
C ASN A 242 9.33 27.83 31.25
N MET A 243 8.82 26.77 30.63
CA MET A 243 7.50 26.28 30.92
C MET A 243 7.63 25.22 32.01
N THR A 244 7.02 25.48 33.16
CA THR A 244 6.80 24.44 34.18
C THR A 244 6.12 23.27 33.46
N MET A 245 6.80 22.13 33.43
CA MET A 245 6.20 20.93 32.84
C MET A 245 5.06 20.51 33.75
N ARG A 246 3.88 20.27 33.18
CA ARG A 246 2.67 20.00 33.96
C ARG A 246 1.86 18.85 33.40
N CYS A 247 1.18 18.12 34.27
CA CYS A 247 0.24 17.08 33.89
C CYS A 247 -1.04 17.28 34.69
N GLY A 248 -2.03 17.91 34.06
CA GLY A 248 -3.31 18.14 34.73
C GLY A 248 -3.27 19.30 35.72
N GLY A 249 -2.42 20.31 35.49
CA GLY A 249 -2.27 21.49 36.35
C GLY A 249 -1.19 21.36 37.42
N ASP A 250 -0.77 20.14 37.74
CA ASP A 250 0.28 19.87 38.73
C ASP A 250 1.67 19.94 38.07
N PRO A 251 2.68 20.59 38.69
CA PRO A 251 4.07 20.53 38.24
C PRO A 251 4.57 19.07 38.22
N CYS A 252 5.26 18.71 37.14
CA CYS A 252 5.83 17.40 36.97
C CYS A 252 7.35 17.42 37.11
N HIS A 253 7.88 16.37 37.73
CA HIS A 253 9.30 16.09 37.74
C HIS A 253 9.57 14.95 36.74
N TYR A 254 10.46 15.17 35.77
CA TYR A 254 10.87 14.06 34.93
C TYR A 254 11.76 13.14 35.76
N ILE A 255 11.44 11.85 35.76
CA ILE A 255 12.24 10.83 36.41
C ILE A 255 12.97 10.09 35.29
N SER A 256 14.28 10.31 35.19
CA SER A 256 15.11 9.55 34.27
C SER A 256 15.22 8.11 34.76
N CYS A 257 15.09 7.14 33.87
CA CYS A 257 15.36 5.73 34.19
C CYS A 257 16.86 5.38 34.10
N GLY A 258 17.70 6.36 33.75
CA GLY A 258 19.15 6.26 33.83
C GLY A 258 19.88 7.32 33.02
N HIS A 259 21.18 7.43 33.24
CA HIS A 259 22.09 8.39 32.57
C HIS A 259 23.52 7.82 32.52
N GLN A 260 24.42 8.51 31.82
CA GLN A 260 25.85 8.17 31.81
C GLN A 260 26.66 9.22 32.57
N LYS A 261 27.76 8.80 33.20
CA LYS A 261 28.75 9.74 33.73
C LYS A 261 29.47 10.43 32.59
N LEU A 262 29.53 11.75 32.64
CA LEU A 262 30.28 12.55 31.69
C LEU A 262 31.62 12.96 32.31
N HIS A 263 32.69 12.80 31.55
CA HIS A 263 34.07 13.06 31.93
C HIS A 263 34.72 14.04 30.95
N ASP A 264 35.86 14.60 31.34
CA ASP A 264 36.68 15.48 30.48
C ASP A 264 35.89 16.60 29.78
N ILE A 265 34.88 17.15 30.47
CA ILE A 265 33.98 18.15 29.90
C ILE A 265 34.80 19.41 29.55
N ALA A 266 34.79 19.78 28.28
CA ALA A 266 35.50 20.94 27.76
C ALA A 266 34.91 22.24 28.31
N ARG A 267 35.75 23.27 28.43
CA ARG A 267 35.37 24.56 29.06
C ARG A 267 34.29 25.33 28.29
N ASP A 268 34.15 25.07 27.00
CA ASP A 268 33.18 25.66 26.09
C ASP A 268 31.85 24.89 26.02
N VAL A 269 31.70 23.85 26.85
CA VAL A 269 30.43 23.13 27.00
C VAL A 269 29.61 23.76 28.11
N THR A 270 28.41 24.21 27.76
CA THR A 270 27.40 24.69 28.71
C THR A 270 26.63 23.50 29.27
N LEU A 271 26.51 23.44 30.60
CA LEU A 271 25.74 22.42 31.32
C LEU A 271 24.38 22.99 31.73
N ILE A 272 23.30 22.30 31.35
CA ILE A 272 21.92 22.76 31.49
C ILE A 272 21.15 21.67 32.24
N GLY A 273 20.82 21.95 33.50
CA GLY A 273 20.16 21.01 34.39
C GLY A 273 21.09 19.90 34.89
N ARG A 274 20.66 19.24 35.97
CA ARG A 274 21.41 18.16 36.61
C ARG A 274 20.47 17.06 37.07
N HIS A 275 21.02 15.86 37.15
CA HIS A 275 20.47 14.77 37.93
C HIS A 275 20.73 15.02 39.42
N GLU A 276 19.99 14.35 40.30
CA GLU A 276 20.19 14.45 41.76
C GLU A 276 21.62 14.11 42.22
N ASP A 277 22.30 13.21 41.51
CA ASP A 277 23.70 12.84 41.77
C ASP A 277 24.72 13.89 41.26
N GLY A 278 24.23 14.98 40.67
CA GLY A 278 25.03 16.09 40.15
C GLY A 278 25.49 15.93 38.71
N GLU A 279 25.27 14.78 38.08
CA GLU A 279 25.63 14.55 36.67
C GLU A 279 24.86 15.50 35.74
N PRO A 280 25.46 15.98 34.64
CA PRO A 280 24.78 16.88 33.72
C PRO A 280 23.58 16.22 33.04
N LEU A 281 22.43 16.92 33.02
CA LEU A 281 21.23 16.47 32.31
C LEU A 281 21.30 16.78 30.81
N LEU A 282 21.68 18.00 30.46
CA LEU A 282 21.81 18.45 29.07
C LEU A 282 23.12 19.18 28.90
N THR A 283 23.86 18.84 27.86
CA THR A 283 25.07 19.56 27.44
C THR A 283 24.77 20.33 26.17
N PHE A 284 25.32 21.52 26.05
CA PHE A 284 25.23 22.35 24.87
C PHE A 284 26.60 22.84 24.49
N ARG A 285 26.95 22.70 23.21
CA ARG A 285 28.19 23.25 22.66
C ARG A 285 27.92 23.89 21.29
N GLN A 286 28.35 25.13 21.13
CA GLN A 286 28.35 25.79 19.84
C GLN A 286 29.59 25.33 19.05
N VAL A 287 29.39 24.83 17.83
CA VAL A 287 30.48 24.33 16.98
C VAL A 287 30.29 24.88 15.57
N GLY A 288 31.23 25.73 15.14
CA GLY A 288 31.08 26.48 13.89
C GLY A 288 29.79 27.30 13.90
N LYS A 289 28.95 27.12 12.88
CA LYS A 289 27.65 27.81 12.78
C LYS A 289 26.51 27.08 13.50
N GLY A 290 26.72 25.83 13.91
CA GLY A 290 25.68 24.97 14.48
C GLY A 290 25.96 24.55 15.91
N ARG A 291 25.20 23.55 16.37
CA ARG A 291 25.11 23.17 17.78
C ARG A 291 25.19 21.66 17.97
N ALA A 292 25.97 21.21 18.94
CA ALA A 292 26.03 19.84 19.40
C ALA A 292 25.47 19.74 20.82
N ILE A 293 24.47 18.88 21.01
CA ILE A 293 23.71 18.75 22.25
C ILE A 293 23.64 17.28 22.64
N CYS A 294 24.00 16.95 23.88
CA CYS A 294 23.69 15.64 24.45
C CYS A 294 22.60 15.79 25.52
N PHE A 295 21.48 15.07 25.35
CA PHE A 295 20.42 14.96 26.34
C PHE A 295 20.60 13.67 27.13
N ASN A 296 21.26 13.78 28.29
CA ASN A 296 21.84 12.68 29.05
C ASN A 296 20.81 11.87 29.87
N LEU A 297 19.86 11.23 29.20
CA LEU A 297 18.84 10.44 29.85
C LEU A 297 18.55 9.14 29.09
N LEU A 298 17.83 8.24 29.76
CA LEU A 298 17.35 6.99 29.17
C LEU A 298 15.87 7.11 28.75
N LEU A 299 15.61 6.96 27.46
CA LEU A 299 14.29 6.95 26.83
C LEU A 299 13.59 5.61 27.10
N THR A 300 13.06 5.41 28.30
CA THR A 300 12.18 4.27 28.57
C THR A 300 10.85 4.70 29.15
N TRP A 301 9.78 4.09 28.63
CA TRP A 301 8.55 3.94 29.40
C TRP A 301 8.63 2.60 30.12
N PRO A 302 8.32 2.53 31.42
CA PRO A 302 8.50 1.31 32.23
C PRO A 302 7.68 0.10 31.77
N THR A 303 6.90 0.18 30.68
CA THR A 303 6.01 -0.90 30.25
C THR A 303 6.04 -1.17 28.74
N GLY A 304 6.05 -2.47 28.41
CA GLY A 304 6.15 -3.01 27.04
C GLY A 304 4.92 -2.75 26.16
N LEU A 305 3.78 -2.38 26.75
CA LEU A 305 2.49 -2.22 26.09
C LEU A 305 2.06 -0.75 26.09
N GLN A 306 1.22 -0.35 25.13
CA GLN A 306 0.58 0.98 25.11
C GLN A 306 -0.30 1.15 26.36
N ILE A 307 0.29 1.62 27.45
CA ILE A 307 -0.41 1.98 28.69
C ILE A 307 -0.97 3.41 28.56
N PRO A 308 -2.04 3.77 29.30
CA PRO A 308 -2.52 5.14 29.48
C PRO A 308 -1.42 6.17 29.72
N VAL A 309 -1.75 7.45 29.48
CA VAL A 309 -0.89 8.61 29.68
C VAL A 309 -0.27 8.60 31.07
N THR A 310 1.06 8.51 31.13
CA THR A 310 1.86 8.62 32.37
C THR A 310 2.53 9.98 32.43
N GLU A 311 2.76 10.49 33.64
CA GLU A 311 3.49 11.72 33.89
C GLU A 311 4.84 11.77 33.13
N GLN A 312 5.65 10.71 33.24
CA GLN A 312 6.99 10.65 32.61
C GLN A 312 6.94 10.81 31.09
N ARG A 313 5.94 10.21 30.44
CA ARG A 313 5.71 10.32 28.99
C ARG A 313 5.35 11.75 28.60
N GLU A 314 4.44 12.37 29.36
CA GLU A 314 4.01 13.73 29.10
C GLU A 314 5.13 14.74 29.33
N THR A 315 5.88 14.60 30.43
CA THR A 315 7.01 15.47 30.74
C THR A 315 8.11 15.36 29.68
N PHE A 316 8.41 14.16 29.19
CA PHE A 316 9.34 13.99 28.07
C PHE A 316 8.81 14.61 26.77
N ARG A 317 7.53 14.40 26.44
CA ARG A 317 6.89 15.01 25.28
C ARG A 317 7.06 16.53 25.31
N GLN A 318 6.78 17.15 26.46
CA GLN A 318 6.94 18.60 26.67
C GLN A 318 8.41 19.04 26.57
N ALA A 319 9.36 18.28 27.10
CA ALA A 319 10.78 18.60 26.98
C ALA A 319 11.25 18.61 25.52
N VAL A 320 10.90 17.57 24.76
CA VAL A 320 11.22 17.47 23.33
C VAL A 320 10.51 18.57 22.53
N GLU A 321 9.24 18.84 22.82
CA GLU A 321 8.48 19.92 22.18
C GLU A 321 9.14 21.28 22.40
N GLN A 322 9.47 21.62 23.65
CA GLN A 322 10.15 22.87 23.99
C GLN A 322 11.49 22.97 23.26
N LEU A 323 12.26 21.88 23.20
CA LEU A 323 13.54 21.85 22.49
C LEU A 323 13.37 22.21 21.00
N VAL A 324 12.42 21.56 20.30
CA VAL A 324 12.17 21.80 18.88
C VAL A 324 11.66 23.23 18.62
N ARG A 325 10.78 23.76 19.48
CA ARG A 325 10.30 25.16 19.40
C ARG A 325 11.42 26.16 19.54
N ARG A 326 12.36 25.92 20.46
CA ARG A 326 13.54 26.78 20.67
C ARG A 326 14.48 26.80 19.46
N PHE A 327 14.44 25.77 18.64
CA PHE A 327 15.12 25.76 17.34
C PHE A 327 14.30 26.43 16.24
N GLY A 328 13.22 27.13 16.57
CA GLY A 328 12.40 27.90 15.65
C GLY A 328 11.63 27.02 14.67
N LEU A 329 11.14 25.87 15.14
CA LEU A 329 10.22 25.00 14.41
C LEU A 329 8.89 24.99 15.15
N GLU A 330 7.82 25.09 14.39
CA GLU A 330 6.44 25.09 14.89
C GLU A 330 5.66 23.99 14.16
N PRO A 331 4.74 23.28 14.84
CA PRO A 331 3.95 22.25 14.21
C PRO A 331 2.83 22.87 13.35
N ASP A 332 2.37 22.11 12.36
CA ASP A 332 1.28 22.50 11.45
C ASP A 332 -0.09 22.54 12.17
N PHE A 333 -0.21 21.89 13.32
CA PHE A 333 -1.35 21.96 14.22
C PHE A 333 -0.93 21.64 15.66
N GLU A 334 -1.78 21.98 16.63
CA GLU A 334 -1.61 21.55 18.02
C GLU A 334 -2.85 20.83 18.53
N LEU A 335 -2.64 19.83 19.38
CA LEU A 335 -3.69 19.15 20.12
C LEU A 335 -3.60 19.55 21.59
N ARG A 336 -4.60 20.27 22.09
CA ARG A 336 -4.73 20.61 23.51
C ARG A 336 -5.75 19.69 24.15
N ASN A 337 -5.36 18.97 25.18
CA ASN A 337 -6.26 18.07 25.87
C ASN A 337 -7.41 18.87 26.52
N THR A 338 -8.65 18.41 26.34
CA THR A 338 -9.78 19.07 27.02
C THR A 338 -9.84 18.74 28.51
N ARG A 339 -9.20 17.66 28.92
CA ARG A 339 -8.93 17.33 30.32
C ARG A 339 -7.57 17.89 30.70
N GLY A 340 -7.37 18.19 31.98
CA GLY A 340 -6.06 18.63 32.47
C GLY A 340 -5.63 20.03 32.01
N TYR A 341 -6.55 21.00 31.97
CA TYR A 341 -6.23 22.41 31.69
C TYR A 341 -5.56 22.71 30.34
N GLY A 342 -5.73 21.85 29.33
CA GLY A 342 -5.06 22.00 28.02
C GLY A 342 -3.77 21.18 27.88
N GLU A 343 -3.35 20.52 28.96
CA GLU A 343 -2.08 19.81 29.11
C GLU A 343 -2.28 18.29 29.04
N GLY A 344 -1.22 17.54 28.75
CA GLY A 344 -1.28 16.08 28.72
C GLY A 344 -1.46 15.50 27.32
N VAL A 345 -0.81 14.35 27.07
CA VAL A 345 -1.08 13.51 25.90
C VAL A 345 -2.56 13.15 25.86
N VAL A 346 -3.12 13.11 24.67
CA VAL A 346 -4.50 12.68 24.42
C VAL A 346 -4.55 11.15 24.27
N ASP A 347 -5.63 10.50 24.73
CA ASP A 347 -5.79 9.03 24.65
C ASP A 347 -6.12 8.53 23.22
N PHE A 348 -5.52 9.13 22.19
CA PHE A 348 -5.53 8.67 20.81
C PHE A 348 -4.19 8.97 20.12
N VAL A 349 -3.85 8.17 19.11
CA VAL A 349 -2.64 8.35 18.29
C VAL A 349 -3.01 9.06 17.01
N THR A 350 -2.10 9.92 16.53
CA THR A 350 -2.24 10.64 15.26
C THR A 350 -1.25 10.17 14.21
N ALA A 351 -1.64 10.27 12.94
CA ALA A 351 -0.72 10.21 11.81
C ALA A 351 -1.16 11.18 10.71
N GLN A 352 -0.18 11.78 10.04
CA GLN A 352 -0.37 12.84 9.07
C GLN A 352 -0.12 12.34 7.65
N PHE A 353 -0.94 12.80 6.70
CA PHE A 353 -0.82 12.46 5.28
C PHE A 353 -1.10 13.66 4.39
N ASP A 354 -0.34 13.85 3.32
CA ASP A 354 -0.67 14.78 2.25
C ASP A 354 -1.60 14.15 1.24
N LEU A 355 -2.53 14.95 0.71
CA LEU A 355 -3.35 14.55 -0.42
C LEU A 355 -2.73 15.10 -1.72
N PRO A 356 -2.19 14.25 -2.62
CA PRO A 356 -1.41 14.72 -3.76
C PRO A 356 -2.18 15.69 -4.67
N GLY A 357 -1.49 16.72 -5.17
CA GLY A 357 -2.09 17.69 -6.08
C GLY A 357 -3.13 18.62 -5.45
N THR A 358 -3.17 18.71 -4.12
CA THR A 358 -3.95 19.69 -3.34
C THR A 358 -3.10 20.28 -2.21
N SER A 359 -3.61 21.28 -1.51
CA SER A 359 -3.01 21.80 -0.26
C SER A 359 -3.59 21.16 1.01
N THR A 360 -4.25 20.01 0.89
CA THR A 360 -4.97 19.37 2.01
C THR A 360 -4.09 18.40 2.77
N ARG A 361 -4.09 18.53 4.10
CA ARG A 361 -3.46 17.59 5.03
C ARG A 361 -4.54 16.71 5.66
N ILE A 362 -4.39 15.40 5.58
CA ILE A 362 -5.23 14.43 6.27
C ILE A 362 -4.59 14.07 7.61
N LEU A 363 -5.32 14.32 8.69
CA LEU A 363 -4.99 13.89 10.04
C LEU A 363 -5.85 12.68 10.39
N SER A 364 -5.20 11.52 10.54
CA SER A 364 -5.84 10.31 11.05
C SER A 364 -5.71 10.25 12.57
N MET A 365 -6.74 9.76 13.24
CA MET A 365 -6.81 9.65 14.70
C MET A 365 -7.36 8.28 15.07
N TYR A 366 -6.68 7.57 15.97
CA TYR A 366 -7.04 6.22 16.39
C TYR A 366 -7.01 6.07 17.90
N SER A 367 -8.04 5.51 18.49
CA SER A 367 -8.06 5.14 19.90
C SER A 367 -8.03 3.61 20.08
N ASP A 368 -7.46 3.16 21.19
CA ASP A 368 -7.54 1.74 21.59
C ASP A 368 -8.97 1.43 22.09
N TRP A 369 -9.47 0.21 21.90
CA TRP A 369 -10.77 -0.20 22.42
C TRP A 369 -10.85 -0.19 23.96
N ARG A 370 -9.69 -0.25 24.63
CA ARG A 370 -9.53 -0.13 26.08
C ARG A 370 -9.42 1.32 26.55
N SER A 371 -9.31 2.28 25.64
CA SER A 371 -9.15 3.69 25.99
C SER A 371 -10.44 4.25 26.59
N ARG A 372 -10.34 5.44 27.18
CA ARG A 372 -11.51 6.25 27.51
C ARG A 372 -11.90 7.10 26.30
N PRO A 373 -13.15 7.59 26.20
CA PRO A 373 -13.49 8.66 25.28
C PRO A 373 -12.56 9.85 25.51
N ALA A 374 -11.96 10.33 24.44
CA ALA A 374 -10.93 11.35 24.45
C ALA A 374 -11.32 12.52 23.57
N SER A 375 -11.19 13.72 24.12
CA SER A 375 -11.52 14.97 23.44
C SER A 375 -10.33 15.93 23.50
N ALA A 376 -10.05 16.59 22.38
CA ALA A 376 -8.99 17.59 22.27
C ALA A 376 -9.49 18.82 21.50
N ARG A 377 -8.88 19.97 21.77
CA ARG A 377 -8.99 21.15 20.90
C ARG A 377 -7.85 21.08 19.88
N LEU A 378 -8.20 20.99 18.61
CA LEU A 378 -7.28 20.99 17.49
C LEU A 378 -7.11 22.43 16.99
N LEU A 379 -5.95 23.03 17.28
CA LEU A 379 -5.60 24.35 16.79
C LEU A 379 -4.97 24.27 15.40
N LEU A 380 -5.50 25.05 14.46
CA LEU A 380 -5.11 25.02 13.05
C LEU A 380 -3.98 26.01 12.77
N LYS A 381 -2.74 25.53 12.78
CA LYS A 381 -1.56 26.32 12.39
C LYS A 381 -1.27 26.14 10.90
N GLY A 382 -0.12 26.61 10.42
CA GLY A 382 0.33 26.37 9.03
C GLY A 382 -0.56 26.98 7.94
N GLY A 383 -1.44 27.94 8.27
CA GLY A 383 -2.39 28.54 7.33
C GLY A 383 -3.67 27.74 7.12
N PHE A 384 -3.88 26.63 7.83
CA PHE A 384 -5.16 25.91 7.80
C PHE A 384 -6.26 26.74 8.47
N THR A 385 -7.44 26.75 7.87
CA THR A 385 -8.59 27.54 8.35
C THR A 385 -9.84 26.70 8.59
N GLN A 386 -9.86 25.45 8.12
CA GLN A 386 -11.01 24.57 8.20
C GLN A 386 -10.64 23.12 8.45
N VAL A 387 -11.57 22.38 9.07
CA VAL A 387 -11.49 20.94 9.29
C VAL A 387 -12.75 20.25 8.81
N TRP A 388 -12.60 19.21 8.02
CA TRP A 388 -13.70 18.35 7.56
C TRP A 388 -13.50 16.92 8.05
N ASP A 389 -14.54 16.31 8.61
CA ASP A 389 -14.52 14.89 8.90
C ASP A 389 -14.82 14.12 7.59
N VAL A 390 -13.79 13.49 7.04
CA VAL A 390 -13.79 12.84 5.72
C VAL A 390 -14.77 11.67 5.66
N ARG A 391 -15.11 11.05 6.79
CA ARG A 391 -16.08 9.94 6.83
C ARG A 391 -17.52 10.44 6.76
N SER A 392 -17.82 11.48 7.54
CA SER A 392 -19.19 12.03 7.61
C SER A 392 -19.47 13.05 6.52
N GLY A 393 -18.45 13.75 6.02
CA GLY A 393 -18.59 14.85 5.06
C GLY A 393 -19.02 16.14 5.74
N ARG A 394 -18.86 16.21 7.07
CA ARG A 394 -19.27 17.37 7.85
C ARG A 394 -18.05 18.21 8.16
N ARG A 395 -18.17 19.51 7.89
CA ARG A 395 -17.26 20.51 8.44
C ARG A 395 -17.42 20.55 9.96
N LEU A 396 -16.31 20.48 10.68
CA LEU A 396 -16.31 20.70 12.12
C LEU A 396 -16.44 22.20 12.39
N ALA A 397 -17.24 22.56 13.40
CA ALA A 397 -17.30 23.94 13.86
C ALA A 397 -15.93 24.35 14.40
N SER A 398 -15.48 25.53 13.99
CA SER A 398 -14.23 26.12 14.46
C SER A 398 -14.51 27.49 15.07
N LEU A 399 -13.89 27.76 16.21
CA LEU A 399 -13.94 29.04 16.92
C LEU A 399 -12.52 29.60 17.01
N PRO A 400 -12.32 30.93 17.04
CA PRO A 400 -11.00 31.49 17.30
C PRO A 400 -10.58 31.18 18.75
N ASP A 401 -9.37 30.65 18.93
CA ASP A 401 -8.74 30.47 20.23
C ASP A 401 -8.60 31.84 20.91
N PRO A 402 -9.11 32.05 22.15
CA PRO A 402 -9.09 33.37 22.79
C PRO A 402 -7.70 33.96 22.99
N ALA A 403 -6.66 33.11 23.14
CA ALA A 403 -5.30 33.57 23.41
C ALA A 403 -4.53 33.96 22.13
N SER A 404 -4.70 33.18 21.05
CA SER A 404 -3.92 33.34 19.81
C SER A 404 -4.72 33.87 18.62
N GLY A 405 -6.06 33.85 18.68
CA GLY A 405 -6.95 34.13 17.55
C GLY A 405 -6.97 33.05 16.48
N ILE A 406 -6.17 31.98 16.63
CA ILE A 406 -6.04 30.87 15.67
C ILE A 406 -7.32 30.02 15.70
N PRO A 407 -7.87 29.59 14.55
CA PRO A 407 -9.03 28.70 14.54
C PRO A 407 -8.76 27.39 15.30
N GLU A 408 -9.66 27.01 16.20
CA GLU A 408 -9.66 25.74 16.92
C GLU A 408 -10.94 24.94 16.68
N ALA A 409 -10.82 23.61 16.56
CA ALA A 409 -11.95 22.69 16.43
C ALA A 409 -11.95 21.66 17.57
N LEU A 410 -13.12 21.36 18.14
CA LEU A 410 -13.26 20.28 19.10
C LEU A 410 -13.31 18.92 18.38
N VAL A 411 -12.41 18.02 18.73
CA VAL A 411 -12.34 16.66 18.19
C VAL A 411 -12.54 15.64 19.29
N THR A 412 -13.34 14.61 19.03
CA THR A 412 -13.64 13.54 19.99
C THR A 412 -13.54 12.17 19.33
N VAL A 413 -12.81 11.26 19.95
CA VAL A 413 -12.65 9.87 19.51
C VAL A 413 -13.10 8.95 20.66
N GLY A 414 -14.13 8.12 20.42
CA GLY A 414 -14.58 7.11 21.37
C GLY A 414 -13.63 5.90 21.42
N PRO A 415 -13.74 5.00 22.41
CA PRO A 415 -12.87 3.82 22.51
C PRO A 415 -12.98 2.89 21.30
N GLY A 416 -11.84 2.53 20.69
CA GLY A 416 -11.77 1.70 19.49
C GLY A 416 -12.29 2.36 18.20
N GLU A 417 -12.60 3.66 18.27
CA GLU A 417 -13.01 4.45 17.12
C GLU A 417 -11.83 5.13 16.44
N TRP A 418 -12.09 5.68 15.26
CA TRP A 418 -11.11 6.42 14.49
C TRP A 418 -11.78 7.50 13.66
N ARG A 419 -11.00 8.55 13.38
CA ARG A 419 -11.40 9.69 12.53
C ARG A 419 -10.37 9.96 11.46
N LEU A 420 -10.85 10.53 10.36
CA LEU A 420 -10.03 11.12 9.30
C LEU A 420 -10.48 12.56 9.13
N LEU A 421 -9.59 13.49 9.42
CA LEU A 421 -9.86 14.92 9.35
C LEU A 421 -9.05 15.52 8.20
N ALA A 422 -9.71 16.21 7.27
CA ALA A 422 -9.05 17.00 6.25
C ALA A 422 -8.87 18.43 6.76
N LEU A 423 -7.61 18.84 6.96
CA LEU A 423 -7.20 20.20 7.29
C LEU A 423 -6.98 20.96 5.99
N MET A 424 -7.69 22.08 5.81
CA MET A 424 -7.74 22.79 4.55
C MET A 424 -7.52 24.30 4.76
N THR A 425 -6.87 24.93 3.78
CA THR A 425 -6.65 26.39 3.73
C THR A 425 -7.87 27.13 3.18
N LYS A 426 -8.72 26.43 2.39
CA LYS A 426 -9.94 26.92 1.75
C LYS A 426 -11.03 25.86 1.78
N SER A 427 -12.30 26.28 1.70
CA SER A 427 -13.42 25.33 1.57
C SER A 427 -13.30 24.51 0.27
N PRO A 428 -13.74 23.24 0.28
CA PRO A 428 -14.02 22.53 -0.97
C PRO A 428 -15.03 23.31 -1.81
N SER A 429 -14.79 23.43 -3.12
CA SER A 429 -15.79 23.93 -4.06
C SER A 429 -16.92 22.91 -4.19
N ALA A 430 -18.15 23.39 -4.45
CA ALA A 430 -19.22 22.49 -4.87
C ALA A 430 -18.75 21.76 -6.15
N PRO A 431 -18.87 20.43 -6.21
CA PRO A 431 -18.44 19.71 -7.39
C PRO A 431 -19.34 20.05 -8.58
N ASP A 432 -18.75 20.08 -9.75
CA ASP A 432 -19.43 20.25 -11.02
C ASP A 432 -18.94 19.17 -11.99
N MET A 433 -19.80 18.75 -12.90
CA MET A 433 -19.53 17.64 -13.81
C MET A 433 -20.29 17.87 -15.12
N ASP A 434 -19.59 17.69 -16.23
CA ASP A 434 -20.11 17.74 -17.60
C ASP A 434 -19.89 16.42 -18.35
N ALA A 435 -20.84 16.04 -19.20
CA ALA A 435 -20.71 14.90 -20.11
C ALA A 435 -21.56 15.08 -21.38
N PRO A 436 -21.31 14.29 -22.44
CA PRO A 436 -22.16 14.26 -23.62
C PRO A 436 -23.62 13.93 -23.30
N ALA A 437 -24.55 14.58 -23.99
CA ALA A 437 -25.98 14.32 -23.83
C ALA A 437 -26.40 12.88 -24.22
N SER A 438 -25.67 12.24 -25.12
CA SER A 438 -25.92 10.84 -25.49
C SER A 438 -24.66 10.10 -25.93
N VAL A 439 -24.67 8.77 -25.75
CA VAL A 439 -23.61 7.84 -26.11
C VAL A 439 -24.21 6.51 -26.59
N GLU A 440 -23.50 5.77 -27.43
CA GLU A 440 -23.91 4.41 -27.80
C GLU A 440 -23.22 3.36 -26.94
N GLN A 441 -23.90 2.22 -26.70
CA GLN A 441 -23.28 1.06 -26.06
C GLN A 441 -21.98 0.63 -26.78
N GLY A 442 -20.91 0.41 -26.00
CA GLY A 442 -19.57 0.12 -26.49
C GLY A 442 -18.65 1.35 -26.57
N GLN A 443 -19.20 2.57 -26.53
CA GLN A 443 -18.43 3.82 -26.50
C GLN A 443 -18.07 4.25 -25.08
N ARG A 444 -17.33 5.36 -24.95
CA ARG A 444 -16.93 5.95 -23.67
C ARG A 444 -17.62 7.30 -23.48
N ILE A 445 -18.22 7.50 -22.32
CA ILE A 445 -18.72 8.79 -21.85
C ILE A 445 -17.50 9.60 -21.42
N GLN A 446 -17.25 10.72 -22.10
CA GLN A 446 -16.19 11.65 -21.72
C GLN A 446 -16.71 12.55 -20.59
N LEU A 447 -16.03 12.54 -19.45
CA LEU A 447 -16.41 13.32 -18.28
C LEU A 447 -15.47 14.50 -18.14
N ALA A 448 -16.04 15.69 -17.93
CA ALA A 448 -15.30 16.89 -17.56
C ALA A 448 -15.74 17.39 -16.19
N PHE A 449 -14.82 17.99 -15.44
CA PHE A 449 -15.04 18.54 -14.11
C PHE A 449 -14.62 20.01 -14.13
N PRO A 450 -15.50 20.91 -14.58
CA PRO A 450 -15.20 22.33 -14.69
C PRO A 450 -14.73 22.93 -13.36
N GLY A 451 -13.77 23.86 -13.42
CA GLY A 451 -13.28 24.53 -12.21
C GLY A 451 -12.36 23.70 -11.31
N ALA A 452 -11.96 22.48 -11.71
CA ALA A 452 -10.97 21.66 -11.02
C ALA A 452 -9.55 22.29 -11.04
N SER A 453 -9.34 23.27 -10.16
CA SER A 453 -8.07 24.00 -9.98
C SER A 453 -6.98 23.17 -9.27
N GLU A 454 -7.41 22.14 -8.54
CA GLU A 454 -6.61 21.14 -7.83
C GLU A 454 -7.13 19.74 -8.17
N THR A 455 -6.44 18.70 -7.71
CA THR A 455 -6.88 17.32 -7.90
C THR A 455 -8.15 17.07 -7.08
N LEU A 456 -9.18 16.52 -7.72
CA LEU A 456 -10.43 16.14 -7.07
C LEU A 456 -10.38 14.66 -6.67
N TYR A 457 -10.87 14.35 -5.48
CA TYR A 457 -10.94 12.98 -4.97
C TYR A 457 -12.37 12.65 -4.61
N GLY A 458 -12.92 11.59 -5.18
CA GLY A 458 -14.31 11.24 -4.94
C GLY A 458 -14.70 9.89 -5.52
N ARG A 459 -15.99 9.73 -5.77
CA ARG A 459 -16.55 8.52 -6.34
C ARG A 459 -17.53 8.88 -7.45
N ILE A 460 -17.48 8.14 -8.55
CA ILE A 460 -18.53 8.16 -9.57
C ILE A 460 -19.39 6.91 -9.45
N ASP A 461 -20.70 7.07 -9.57
CA ASP A 461 -21.68 6.01 -9.64
C ASP A 461 -22.67 6.28 -10.79
N ALA A 462 -23.28 5.21 -11.32
CA ALA A 462 -24.23 5.28 -12.43
C ALA A 462 -25.50 4.45 -12.14
N TRP A 463 -26.64 4.96 -12.59
CA TRP A 463 -27.96 4.32 -12.47
C TRP A 463 -28.70 4.34 -13.81
N PRO A 464 -29.47 3.29 -14.15
CA PRO A 464 -30.39 3.33 -15.27
C PRO A 464 -31.68 4.05 -14.83
N GLY A 465 -31.79 5.33 -15.19
CA GLY A 465 -32.90 6.21 -14.80
C GLY A 465 -32.67 6.87 -13.44
N ASP A 466 -33.74 7.01 -12.66
CA ASP A 466 -33.74 7.68 -11.36
C ASP A 466 -33.04 6.81 -10.30
N PRO A 467 -32.01 7.33 -9.59
CA PRO A 467 -31.35 6.63 -8.48
C PRO A 467 -32.27 6.19 -7.33
N ALA A 468 -33.44 6.81 -7.16
CA ALA A 468 -34.42 6.43 -6.15
C ALA A 468 -35.25 5.20 -6.55
N LEU A 469 -35.35 4.92 -7.85
CA LEU A 469 -36.23 3.90 -8.42
C LEU A 469 -35.47 2.74 -9.06
N SER A 470 -34.15 2.88 -9.25
CA SER A 470 -33.31 1.91 -9.95
C SER A 470 -32.15 1.43 -9.08
N SER A 471 -31.70 0.19 -9.34
CA SER A 471 -30.48 -0.33 -8.72
C SER A 471 -29.25 0.27 -9.38
N ARG A 472 -28.24 0.58 -8.58
CA ARG A 472 -26.95 1.08 -9.05
C ARG A 472 -26.31 0.07 -10.01
N LEU A 473 -25.68 0.55 -11.08
CA LEU A 473 -24.82 -0.25 -11.94
C LEU A 473 -23.49 -0.47 -11.22
N GLU A 474 -23.43 -1.50 -10.37
CA GLU A 474 -22.30 -1.77 -9.45
C GLU A 474 -20.94 -1.78 -10.15
N HIS A 475 -20.87 -2.27 -11.38
CA HIS A 475 -19.62 -2.34 -12.16
C HIS A 475 -19.12 -1.00 -12.71
N HIS A 476 -19.95 0.05 -12.68
CA HIS A 476 -19.57 1.41 -13.05
C HIS A 476 -19.17 2.27 -11.85
N GLY A 477 -19.54 1.84 -10.64
CA GLY A 477 -19.21 2.53 -9.41
C GLY A 477 -17.73 2.44 -9.06
N ARG A 478 -17.00 3.55 -9.07
CA ARG A 478 -15.55 3.56 -8.77
C ARG A 478 -15.07 4.86 -8.12
N SER A 479 -14.03 4.73 -7.29
CA SER A 479 -13.30 5.87 -6.72
C SER A 479 -12.37 6.50 -7.76
N LEU A 480 -12.30 7.83 -7.75
CA LEU A 480 -11.57 8.64 -8.73
C LEU A 480 -10.60 9.61 -8.04
N ALA A 481 -9.41 9.75 -8.63
CA ALA A 481 -8.49 10.86 -8.38
C ALA A 481 -8.33 11.62 -9.70
N ILE A 482 -9.07 12.72 -9.85
CA ILE A 482 -9.16 13.47 -11.11
C ILE A 482 -8.12 14.59 -11.04
N PRO A 483 -7.08 14.58 -11.89
CA PRO A 483 -6.03 15.58 -11.84
C PRO A 483 -6.57 16.97 -12.20
N LYS A 484 -5.75 17.99 -11.91
CA LYS A 484 -6.01 19.37 -12.33
C LYS A 484 -6.36 19.42 -13.82
N GLY A 485 -7.42 20.15 -14.17
CA GLY A 485 -7.96 20.19 -15.54
C GLY A 485 -9.14 19.25 -15.78
N GLY A 486 -9.45 18.36 -14.82
CA GLY A 486 -10.79 17.82 -14.64
C GLY A 486 -11.29 16.95 -15.79
N ARG A 487 -10.62 15.84 -16.14
CA ARG A 487 -11.10 14.92 -17.18
C ARG A 487 -11.00 13.46 -16.74
N ASP A 488 -12.01 12.67 -17.10
CA ASP A 488 -12.06 11.23 -16.92
C ASP A 488 -12.99 10.61 -17.98
N GLU A 489 -13.14 9.28 -18.00
CA GLU A 489 -14.04 8.58 -18.90
C GLU A 489 -14.75 7.39 -18.25
N LEU A 490 -15.98 7.11 -18.67
CA LEU A 490 -16.74 5.93 -18.24
C LEU A 490 -17.10 5.09 -19.48
N ARG A 491 -16.68 3.82 -19.52
CA ARG A 491 -16.97 2.93 -20.65
C ARG A 491 -18.37 2.33 -20.52
N VAL A 492 -19.21 2.51 -21.53
CA VAL A 492 -20.52 1.85 -21.64
C VAL A 492 -20.33 0.47 -22.28
N ARG A 493 -20.81 -0.59 -21.63
CA ARG A 493 -20.74 -1.96 -22.12
C ARG A 493 -21.83 -2.23 -23.15
N LEU A 494 -21.67 -3.31 -23.92
CA LEU A 494 -22.66 -3.73 -24.92
C LEU A 494 -23.94 -4.31 -24.31
N ASP A 495 -23.86 -4.78 -23.07
CA ASP A 495 -24.94 -5.39 -22.29
C ASP A 495 -25.52 -4.47 -21.21
N ASP A 496 -25.03 -3.23 -21.09
CA ASP A 496 -25.58 -2.27 -20.14
C ASP A 496 -27.01 -1.84 -20.55
N PRO A 497 -27.92 -1.51 -19.60
CA PRO A 497 -29.27 -1.10 -19.94
C PRO A 497 -29.29 0.17 -20.80
N VAL A 498 -30.12 0.17 -21.85
CA VAL A 498 -30.38 1.36 -22.68
C VAL A 498 -31.38 2.28 -22.00
N GLY A 499 -31.33 3.57 -22.32
CA GLY A 499 -32.21 4.59 -21.76
C GLY A 499 -31.44 5.76 -21.16
N GLU A 500 -32.14 6.61 -20.42
CA GLU A 500 -31.52 7.71 -19.69
C GLU A 500 -30.78 7.17 -18.45
N TRP A 501 -29.52 7.51 -18.30
CA TRP A 501 -28.73 7.22 -17.12
C TRP A 501 -28.57 8.45 -16.26
N THR A 502 -28.55 8.26 -14.95
CA THR A 502 -28.08 9.28 -14.01
C THR A 502 -26.64 8.94 -13.62
N LEU A 503 -25.71 9.86 -13.89
CA LEU A 503 -24.34 9.79 -13.39
C LEU A 503 -24.21 10.71 -12.19
N ARG A 504 -23.58 10.23 -11.12
CA ARG A 504 -23.34 11.00 -9.90
C ARG A 504 -21.87 10.97 -9.54
N TYR A 505 -21.26 12.14 -9.45
CA TYR A 505 -19.99 12.31 -8.74
C TYR A 505 -20.27 12.76 -7.32
N THR A 506 -19.64 12.09 -6.34
CA THR A 506 -19.68 12.48 -4.93
C THR A 506 -18.26 12.81 -4.48
N ASP A 507 -18.05 14.02 -3.97
CA ASP A 507 -16.77 14.46 -3.43
C ASP A 507 -16.39 13.65 -2.17
N GLY A 508 -15.14 13.22 -2.11
CA GLY A 508 -14.65 12.31 -1.08
C GLY A 508 -14.47 12.96 0.29
N ILE A 509 -14.30 14.29 0.34
CA ILE A 509 -14.07 15.04 1.58
C ILE A 509 -15.38 15.64 2.10
N SER A 510 -16.02 16.47 1.30
CA SER A 510 -17.24 17.22 1.67
C SER A 510 -18.53 16.41 1.51
N GLY A 511 -18.52 15.38 0.66
CA GLY A 511 -19.74 14.70 0.26
C GLY A 511 -20.67 15.53 -0.62
N GLY A 512 -20.21 16.67 -1.14
CA GLY A 512 -20.92 17.40 -2.19
C GLY A 512 -21.15 16.50 -3.41
N VAL A 513 -22.23 16.76 -4.14
CA VAL A 513 -22.67 15.91 -5.25
C VAL A 513 -22.85 16.74 -6.52
N ALA A 514 -22.40 16.19 -7.64
CA ALA A 514 -22.74 16.66 -8.99
C ALA A 514 -23.47 15.53 -9.73
N GLU A 515 -24.58 15.85 -10.37
CA GLU A 515 -25.40 14.91 -11.13
C GLU A 515 -25.64 15.38 -12.55
N MET A 516 -25.74 14.42 -13.46
CA MET A 516 -26.10 14.66 -14.85
C MET A 516 -26.85 13.48 -15.43
N LYS A 517 -27.50 13.74 -16.57
CA LYS A 517 -28.20 12.74 -17.35
C LYS A 517 -27.49 12.49 -18.67
N VAL A 518 -27.33 11.21 -19.01
CA VAL A 518 -26.75 10.78 -20.28
C VAL A 518 -27.66 9.74 -20.92
N SER A 519 -28.07 9.96 -22.17
CA SER A 519 -28.87 8.98 -22.91
C SER A 519 -27.99 7.89 -23.53
N VAL A 520 -28.15 6.64 -23.08
CA VAL A 520 -27.46 5.46 -23.61
C VAL A 520 -28.33 4.78 -24.66
N LYS A 521 -27.80 4.68 -25.88
CA LYS A 521 -28.51 4.12 -27.04
C LYS A 521 -27.98 2.75 -27.42
N ALA A 522 -28.88 1.91 -27.92
CA ALA A 522 -28.53 0.60 -28.45
C ALA A 522 -27.63 0.73 -29.69
N SER A 523 -26.41 0.20 -29.63
CA SER A 523 -25.53 0.09 -30.80
C SER A 523 -25.93 -1.10 -31.68
N ALA A 524 -25.51 -1.11 -32.95
CA ALA A 524 -25.80 -2.24 -33.85
C ALA A 524 -25.31 -3.60 -33.29
N PRO A 525 -24.10 -3.72 -32.70
CA PRO A 525 -23.66 -4.95 -32.05
C PRO A 525 -24.54 -5.38 -30.86
N ALA A 526 -25.03 -4.42 -30.07
CA ALA A 526 -25.88 -4.72 -28.92
C ALA A 526 -27.30 -5.15 -29.32
N ARG A 527 -27.84 -4.64 -30.45
CA ARG A 527 -29.11 -5.13 -31.00
C ARG A 527 -28.98 -6.57 -31.48
N ALA A 528 -27.89 -6.89 -32.18
CA ALA A 528 -27.57 -8.26 -32.59
C ALA A 528 -27.45 -9.19 -31.36
N LEU A 529 -26.84 -8.72 -30.28
CA LEU A 529 -26.80 -9.44 -29.00
C LEU A 529 -28.20 -9.70 -28.42
N SER A 530 -29.05 -8.68 -28.32
CA SER A 530 -30.36 -8.82 -27.69
C SER A 530 -31.32 -9.76 -28.44
N ALA A 531 -31.08 -9.97 -29.74
CA ALA A 531 -31.82 -10.89 -30.59
C ALA A 531 -31.34 -12.36 -30.47
N ALA A 532 -30.20 -12.60 -29.81
CA ALA A 532 -29.70 -13.94 -29.53
C ALA A 532 -30.56 -14.59 -28.43
N ALA A 533 -31.27 -15.68 -28.75
CA ALA A 533 -32.07 -16.40 -27.77
C ALA A 533 -31.17 -17.00 -26.66
N PRO A 534 -31.59 -16.98 -25.38
CA PRO A 534 -30.90 -17.71 -24.33
C PRO A 534 -30.88 -19.21 -24.66
N TYR A 535 -29.72 -19.85 -24.50
CA TYR A 535 -29.58 -21.28 -24.72
C TYR A 535 -30.45 -22.04 -23.69
N PRO A 536 -31.28 -23.01 -24.12
CA PRO A 536 -32.07 -23.81 -23.18
C PRO A 536 -31.15 -24.55 -22.20
N ASP A 537 -31.58 -24.68 -20.94
CA ASP A 537 -30.79 -25.31 -19.89
C ASP A 537 -30.50 -26.78 -20.25
N ALA A 538 -29.27 -27.03 -20.70
CA ALA A 538 -28.78 -28.38 -20.94
C ALA A 538 -28.51 -29.09 -19.59
N PRO A 539 -28.78 -30.41 -19.50
CA PRO A 539 -28.59 -31.16 -18.26
C PRO A 539 -27.12 -31.16 -17.83
N MET A 540 -26.92 -30.86 -16.55
CA MET A 540 -25.63 -30.94 -15.87
C MET A 540 -25.19 -32.40 -15.68
N VAL A 541 -23.96 -32.75 -16.04
CA VAL A 541 -23.35 -34.06 -15.82
C VAL A 541 -22.55 -34.03 -14.52
N SER A 542 -22.77 -35.00 -13.62
CA SER A 542 -22.08 -35.03 -12.32
C SER A 542 -20.55 -35.17 -12.46
N ALA A 543 -19.81 -34.46 -11.61
CA ALA A 543 -18.35 -34.54 -11.50
C ALA A 543 -17.81 -35.95 -11.20
N ALA A 544 -18.66 -36.86 -10.70
CA ALA A 544 -18.31 -38.26 -10.43
C ALA A 544 -18.22 -39.11 -11.71
N MET A 545 -19.05 -38.85 -12.73
CA MET A 545 -18.93 -39.48 -14.05
C MET A 545 -17.74 -38.91 -14.86
N ALA A 546 -17.23 -37.74 -14.50
CA ALA A 546 -16.18 -37.04 -15.23
C ALA A 546 -14.73 -37.55 -14.99
N ARG A 547 -14.50 -38.40 -13.98
CA ARG A 547 -13.13 -38.80 -13.57
C ARG A 547 -12.57 -40.06 -14.23
N ARG A 548 -13.39 -40.94 -14.82
CA ARG A 548 -12.93 -42.16 -15.50
C ARG A 548 -13.67 -42.32 -16.83
N GLY A 549 -13.06 -41.87 -17.93
CA GLY A 549 -13.52 -42.28 -19.26
C GLY A 549 -13.06 -43.72 -19.52
N ALA A 550 -13.93 -44.56 -20.07
CA ALA A 550 -13.50 -45.83 -20.69
C ALA A 550 -12.70 -45.54 -21.97
N ASP A 551 -11.88 -46.50 -22.41
CA ASP A 551 -11.26 -46.43 -23.74
C ASP A 551 -12.38 -46.46 -24.80
N LEU A 552 -12.42 -45.46 -25.68
CA LEU A 552 -13.51 -45.29 -26.65
C LEU A 552 -13.41 -46.36 -27.74
N THR A 553 -14.53 -46.92 -28.19
CA THR A 553 -14.56 -47.69 -29.44
C THR A 553 -14.30 -46.78 -30.64
N ASP A 554 -13.91 -47.36 -31.78
CA ASP A 554 -13.67 -46.61 -33.02
C ASP A 554 -14.90 -45.78 -33.45
N ALA A 555 -16.12 -46.31 -33.28
CA ALA A 555 -17.35 -45.61 -33.61
C ALA A 555 -17.65 -44.44 -32.66
N GLU A 556 -17.43 -44.61 -31.35
CA GLU A 556 -17.59 -43.54 -30.36
C GLU A 556 -16.56 -42.44 -30.56
N PHE A 557 -15.32 -42.80 -30.87
CA PHE A 557 -14.24 -41.87 -31.17
C PHE A 557 -14.59 -40.97 -32.37
N ILE A 558 -15.01 -41.57 -33.49
CA ILE A 558 -15.44 -40.81 -34.68
C ILE A 558 -16.68 -39.97 -34.38
N GLY A 559 -17.67 -40.52 -33.67
CA GLY A 559 -18.88 -39.77 -33.30
C GLY A 559 -18.59 -38.52 -32.46
N LEU A 560 -17.56 -38.56 -31.60
CA LEU A 560 -17.12 -37.39 -30.85
C LEU A 560 -16.39 -36.36 -31.71
N LEU A 561 -15.61 -36.77 -32.72
CA LEU A 561 -14.99 -35.84 -33.68
C LEU A 561 -16.02 -35.14 -34.57
N ASP A 562 -17.02 -35.88 -35.04
CA ASP A 562 -18.15 -35.32 -35.80
C ASP A 562 -18.95 -34.34 -34.95
N ARG A 563 -19.16 -34.69 -33.68
CA ARG A 563 -19.83 -33.81 -32.72
C ARG A 563 -19.04 -32.52 -32.47
N LEU A 564 -17.72 -32.61 -32.24
CA LEU A 564 -16.86 -31.45 -32.03
C LEU A 564 -16.91 -30.52 -33.25
N SER A 565 -16.83 -31.09 -34.44
CA SER A 565 -16.94 -30.36 -35.70
C SER A 565 -18.31 -29.69 -35.86
N ALA A 566 -19.40 -30.39 -35.53
CA ALA A 566 -20.75 -29.84 -35.55
C ALA A 566 -20.93 -28.68 -34.56
N ILE A 567 -20.28 -28.73 -33.39
CA ILE A 567 -20.25 -27.62 -32.45
C ILE A 567 -19.59 -26.41 -33.11
N HIS A 568 -18.40 -26.55 -33.69
CA HIS A 568 -17.72 -25.41 -34.34
C HIS A 568 -18.51 -24.81 -35.52
N LEU A 569 -19.30 -25.61 -36.21
CA LEU A 569 -20.09 -25.19 -37.38
C LEU A 569 -21.51 -24.71 -37.04
N ASP A 570 -21.93 -24.77 -35.78
CA ASP A 570 -23.27 -24.38 -35.36
C ASP A 570 -23.44 -22.86 -35.39
N ALA A 571 -24.16 -22.35 -36.38
CA ALA A 571 -24.44 -20.91 -36.54
C ALA A 571 -25.51 -20.36 -35.56
N SER A 572 -25.99 -21.18 -34.62
CA SER A 572 -26.93 -20.76 -33.58
C SER A 572 -26.29 -19.80 -32.57
N PRO A 573 -27.09 -19.00 -31.82
CA PRO A 573 -26.57 -18.16 -30.75
C PRO A 573 -25.60 -18.89 -29.79
N MET A 574 -24.38 -18.37 -29.67
CA MET A 574 -23.30 -18.95 -28.87
C MET A 574 -23.53 -18.78 -27.37
N ASP A 575 -23.44 -19.87 -26.61
CA ASP A 575 -23.31 -19.85 -25.15
C ASP A 575 -21.88 -20.21 -24.75
N LYS A 576 -21.21 -19.32 -24.02
CA LYS A 576 -19.85 -19.56 -23.54
C LYS A 576 -19.77 -20.81 -22.66
N ARG A 577 -20.84 -21.22 -21.98
CA ARG A 577 -20.90 -22.47 -21.21
C ARG A 577 -20.72 -23.72 -22.10
N ARG A 578 -21.07 -23.64 -23.39
CA ARG A 578 -20.96 -24.74 -24.37
C ARG A 578 -19.58 -24.79 -25.04
N TYR A 579 -18.88 -23.65 -25.17
CA TYR A 579 -17.59 -23.57 -25.89
C TYR A 579 -16.37 -23.45 -24.99
N SER A 580 -16.54 -22.86 -23.81
CA SER A 580 -15.41 -22.51 -22.94
C SER A 580 -14.89 -23.70 -22.16
N TYR A 581 -13.57 -23.71 -21.99
CA TYR A 581 -12.87 -24.71 -21.19
C TYR A 581 -13.22 -24.68 -19.69
N PHE A 582 -13.87 -23.61 -19.19
CA PHE A 582 -14.15 -23.41 -17.77
C PHE A 582 -15.45 -24.05 -17.25
N THR A 583 -16.25 -24.66 -18.13
CA THR A 583 -17.55 -25.26 -17.79
C THR A 583 -17.62 -26.72 -18.25
N TYR A 584 -17.23 -27.63 -17.36
CA TYR A 584 -17.16 -29.08 -17.61
C TYR A 584 -18.49 -29.83 -17.38
N GLU A 585 -19.55 -29.10 -17.05
CA GLU A 585 -20.76 -29.69 -16.50
C GLU A 585 -21.86 -29.88 -17.55
N LEU A 586 -21.77 -29.30 -18.76
CA LEU A 586 -22.78 -29.51 -19.80
C LEU A 586 -22.46 -30.74 -20.66
N ALA A 587 -23.40 -31.69 -20.75
CA ALA A 587 -23.27 -32.89 -21.58
C ALA A 587 -22.97 -32.55 -23.05
N ASP A 588 -23.54 -31.43 -23.48
CA ASP A 588 -23.42 -30.63 -24.70
C ASP A 588 -22.08 -30.26 -25.30
N SER A 589 -21.15 -29.98 -24.40
CA SER A 589 -20.17 -28.93 -24.63
C SER A 589 -18.98 -29.41 -25.44
N ARG A 590 -18.30 -28.45 -26.07
CA ARG A 590 -16.96 -28.61 -26.64
C ARG A 590 -16.04 -29.24 -25.61
N HIS A 591 -15.96 -28.65 -24.41
CA HIS A 591 -15.06 -29.13 -23.37
C HIS A 591 -15.37 -30.55 -22.88
N ASN A 592 -16.65 -30.95 -22.75
CA ASN A 592 -16.99 -32.33 -22.42
C ASN A 592 -16.56 -33.30 -23.55
N THR A 593 -16.74 -32.88 -24.80
CA THR A 593 -16.32 -33.64 -26.00
C THR A 593 -14.80 -33.79 -26.04
N ASP A 594 -14.04 -32.70 -25.87
CA ASP A 594 -12.58 -32.69 -25.80
C ASP A 594 -12.04 -33.57 -24.66
N ARG A 595 -12.66 -33.49 -23.48
CA ARG A 595 -12.29 -34.33 -22.33
C ARG A 595 -12.46 -35.82 -22.62
N LEU A 596 -13.53 -36.21 -23.31
CA LEU A 596 -13.77 -37.61 -23.71
C LEU A 596 -12.75 -38.04 -24.76
N LEU A 597 -12.50 -37.22 -25.78
CA LEU A 597 -11.45 -37.45 -26.77
C LEU A 597 -10.05 -37.55 -26.15
N ALA A 598 -9.76 -36.75 -25.12
CA ALA A 598 -8.51 -36.77 -24.37
C ALA A 598 -8.36 -38.01 -23.47
N ALA A 599 -9.44 -38.78 -23.23
CA ALA A 599 -9.38 -40.03 -22.47
C ALA A 599 -8.77 -41.19 -23.27
N THR A 600 -8.79 -41.09 -24.59
CA THR A 600 -8.36 -42.15 -25.52
C THR A 600 -7.05 -41.78 -26.19
N ASP A 601 -6.25 -42.79 -26.49
CA ASP A 601 -5.03 -42.64 -27.25
C ASP A 601 -5.32 -42.63 -28.77
N TRP A 602 -5.12 -41.49 -29.41
CA TRP A 602 -5.45 -41.32 -30.83
C TRP A 602 -4.60 -42.20 -31.75
N THR A 603 -3.40 -42.60 -31.33
CA THR A 603 -2.56 -43.50 -32.13
C THR A 603 -3.17 -44.90 -32.23
N ALA A 604 -3.94 -45.33 -31.23
CA ALA A 604 -4.68 -46.59 -31.25
C ALA A 604 -5.93 -46.53 -32.14
N ARG A 605 -6.46 -45.31 -32.40
CA ARG A 605 -7.63 -45.05 -33.26
C ARG A 605 -7.26 -44.52 -34.66
N LEU A 606 -5.98 -44.58 -35.02
CA LEU A 606 -5.45 -43.99 -36.25
C LEU A 606 -6.11 -44.55 -37.53
N GLU A 607 -6.38 -45.85 -37.58
CA GLU A 607 -7.05 -46.48 -38.74
C GLU A 607 -8.51 -46.02 -38.89
N ALA A 608 -9.22 -45.83 -37.78
CA ALA A 608 -10.59 -45.32 -37.79
C ALA A 608 -10.62 -43.86 -38.29
N LEU A 609 -9.72 -43.01 -37.76
CA LEU A 609 -9.56 -41.62 -38.23
C LEU A 609 -9.25 -41.57 -39.72
N ARG A 610 -8.29 -42.40 -40.18
CA ARG A 610 -7.93 -42.51 -41.60
C ARG A 610 -9.13 -42.91 -42.45
N ALA A 611 -9.85 -43.96 -42.07
CA ALA A 611 -10.99 -44.46 -42.83
C ALA A 611 -12.10 -43.41 -42.96
N HIS A 612 -12.41 -42.72 -41.86
CA HIS A 612 -13.40 -41.65 -41.83
C HIS A 612 -13.03 -40.48 -42.76
N VAL A 613 -11.81 -39.93 -42.63
CA VAL A 613 -11.37 -38.80 -43.47
C VAL A 613 -11.24 -39.22 -44.93
N ALA A 614 -10.67 -40.39 -45.23
CA ALA A 614 -10.52 -40.87 -46.60
C ALA A 614 -11.87 -41.04 -47.32
N ALA A 615 -12.92 -41.44 -46.58
CA ALA A 615 -14.28 -41.59 -47.09
C ALA A 615 -14.99 -40.25 -47.39
N GLY A 616 -14.42 -39.11 -46.98
CA GLY A 616 -15.01 -37.79 -47.17
C GLY A 616 -15.31 -37.03 -45.87
N GLY A 617 -14.95 -37.58 -44.71
CA GLY A 617 -15.15 -36.92 -43.42
C GLY A 617 -14.45 -35.56 -43.31
N LEU A 618 -15.09 -34.62 -42.63
CA LEU A 618 -14.58 -33.28 -42.36
C LEU A 618 -14.45 -33.10 -40.86
N VAL A 619 -13.21 -32.94 -40.38
CA VAL A 619 -12.92 -32.79 -38.95
C VAL A 619 -12.34 -31.40 -38.69
N TYR A 620 -12.90 -30.66 -37.74
CA TYR A 620 -12.43 -29.32 -37.35
C TYR A 620 -11.84 -29.38 -35.94
N LEU A 621 -10.55 -29.05 -35.82
CA LEU A 621 -9.84 -28.99 -34.54
C LEU A 621 -9.27 -27.58 -34.37
N ILE A 622 -9.71 -26.89 -33.32
CA ILE A 622 -9.45 -25.47 -33.11
C ILE A 622 -8.84 -25.25 -31.72
N GLY A 623 -7.72 -24.54 -31.65
CA GLY A 623 -7.05 -24.17 -30.41
C GLY A 623 -6.71 -25.38 -29.53
N GLU A 624 -7.31 -25.41 -28.34
CA GLU A 624 -7.07 -26.43 -27.30
C GLU A 624 -7.56 -27.84 -27.67
N ASP A 625 -8.36 -28.00 -28.74
CA ASP A 625 -8.85 -29.31 -29.23
C ASP A 625 -7.68 -30.24 -29.59
N LEU A 626 -6.52 -29.66 -29.91
CA LEU A 626 -5.27 -30.38 -30.19
C LEU A 626 -4.56 -30.89 -28.93
N GLY A 627 -5.21 -30.77 -27.76
CA GLY A 627 -4.75 -31.28 -26.47
C GLY A 627 -3.69 -30.41 -25.80
N ARG A 628 -3.42 -29.22 -26.36
CA ARG A 628 -2.40 -28.28 -25.89
C ARG A 628 -2.87 -26.84 -26.05
N ASP A 629 -2.50 -25.98 -25.11
CA ASP A 629 -2.72 -24.54 -25.21
C ASP A 629 -1.84 -23.96 -26.34
N PRO A 630 -2.43 -23.32 -27.37
CA PRO A 630 -1.68 -22.78 -28.51
C PRO A 630 -0.61 -21.74 -28.13
N ARG A 631 -0.76 -21.05 -26.99
CA ARG A 631 0.16 -19.99 -26.56
C ARG A 631 1.34 -20.51 -25.74
N SER A 632 1.09 -21.38 -24.77
CA SER A 632 2.11 -21.90 -23.86
C SER A 632 2.67 -23.26 -24.28
N GLY A 633 1.98 -23.98 -25.17
CA GLY A 633 2.30 -25.36 -25.57
C GLY A 633 2.04 -26.39 -24.46
N LEU A 634 1.50 -25.97 -23.30
CA LEU A 634 1.23 -26.85 -22.16
C LEU A 634 0.04 -27.77 -22.46
N PRO A 635 0.08 -29.03 -21.98
CA PRO A 635 -1.03 -29.96 -22.16
C PRO A 635 -2.29 -29.45 -21.44
N THR A 636 -3.44 -29.51 -22.13
CA THR A 636 -4.72 -29.06 -21.58
C THR A 636 -5.25 -30.03 -20.51
N THR A 637 -4.82 -31.30 -20.57
CA THR A 637 -5.15 -32.35 -19.60
C THR A 637 -3.87 -33.03 -19.06
N PRO A 638 -3.18 -32.44 -18.05
CA PRO A 638 -1.85 -32.88 -17.61
C PRO A 638 -1.74 -34.34 -17.13
N ALA A 639 -2.86 -34.93 -16.68
CA ALA A 639 -2.93 -36.31 -16.21
C ALA A 639 -3.20 -37.35 -17.32
N ARG A 640 -3.34 -36.90 -18.58
CA ARG A 640 -3.66 -37.76 -19.73
C ARG A 640 -2.67 -37.54 -20.86
N ASN A 641 -2.50 -38.55 -21.71
CA ASN A 641 -1.63 -38.47 -22.88
C ASN A 641 -2.36 -39.00 -24.12
N PRO A 642 -3.28 -38.22 -24.72
CA PRO A 642 -4.07 -38.66 -25.86
C PRO A 642 -3.27 -38.79 -27.17
N ARG A 643 -2.01 -38.33 -27.20
CA ARG A 643 -1.11 -38.41 -28.36
C ARG A 643 -1.70 -37.89 -29.69
N ILE A 644 -2.49 -36.80 -29.60
CA ILE A 644 -3.24 -36.23 -30.73
C ILE A 644 -2.32 -35.80 -31.86
N LEU A 645 -1.34 -34.93 -31.56
CA LEU A 645 -0.38 -34.44 -32.57
C LEU A 645 0.45 -35.57 -33.17
N GLU A 646 0.87 -36.57 -32.37
CA GLU A 646 1.56 -37.74 -32.89
C GLU A 646 0.69 -38.56 -33.86
N ALA A 647 -0.61 -38.72 -33.57
CA ALA A 647 -1.54 -39.41 -34.45
C ALA A 647 -1.76 -38.66 -35.78
N LEU A 648 -1.86 -37.33 -35.74
CA LEU A 648 -1.98 -36.49 -36.95
C LEU A 648 -0.71 -36.54 -37.82
N ASP A 649 0.48 -36.47 -37.21
CA ASP A 649 1.74 -36.64 -37.94
C ASP A 649 1.85 -38.07 -38.52
N ALA A 650 1.44 -39.09 -37.78
CA ALA A 650 1.41 -40.47 -38.28
C ALA A 650 0.40 -40.66 -39.42
N LEU A 651 -0.73 -39.95 -39.41
CA LEU A 651 -1.71 -39.98 -40.49
C LEU A 651 -1.10 -39.50 -41.82
N VAL A 652 -0.34 -38.41 -41.75
CA VAL A 652 0.41 -37.84 -42.88
C VAL A 652 1.51 -38.80 -43.35
N ALA A 653 2.39 -39.21 -42.44
CA ALA A 653 3.57 -40.02 -42.76
C ALA A 653 3.23 -41.43 -43.28
N LYS A 654 2.25 -42.10 -42.68
CA LYS A 654 1.92 -43.51 -42.99
C LYS A 654 0.95 -43.66 -44.16
N TYR A 655 0.01 -42.73 -44.33
CA TYR A 655 -1.07 -42.87 -45.33
C TYR A 655 -1.03 -41.84 -46.44
N ARG A 656 0.12 -41.18 -46.64
CA ARG A 656 0.34 -40.16 -47.68
C ARG A 656 -0.67 -39.00 -47.60
N GLY A 657 -1.08 -38.63 -46.39
CA GLY A 657 -1.83 -37.40 -46.17
C GLY A 657 -0.99 -36.20 -46.60
N GLN A 658 -1.63 -35.13 -47.09
CA GLN A 658 -0.94 -33.90 -47.46
C GLN A 658 -1.26 -32.80 -46.46
N VAL A 659 -0.23 -32.24 -45.82
CA VAL A 659 -0.37 -31.02 -45.03
C VAL A 659 -0.31 -29.84 -45.99
N LEU A 660 -1.38 -29.06 -46.03
CA LEU A 660 -1.56 -27.91 -46.89
C LEU A 660 -1.72 -26.66 -46.04
N GLN A 661 -1.09 -25.57 -46.48
CA GLN A 661 -1.34 -24.24 -45.97
C GLN A 661 -2.51 -23.61 -46.73
N VAL A 662 -3.34 -22.85 -46.03
CA VAL A 662 -4.41 -22.04 -46.66
C VAL A 662 -3.84 -20.68 -47.01
N ALA A 663 -3.94 -20.26 -48.28
CA ALA A 663 -3.41 -18.97 -48.71
C ALA A 663 -4.08 -17.82 -47.96
N GLY A 664 -3.29 -16.86 -47.46
CA GLY A 664 -3.80 -15.70 -46.69
C GLY A 664 -4.13 -15.99 -45.22
N ALA A 665 -4.14 -17.26 -44.79
CA ALA A 665 -4.46 -17.64 -43.41
C ALA A 665 -3.28 -18.41 -42.75
N PRO A 666 -2.31 -17.71 -42.14
CA PRO A 666 -1.10 -18.34 -41.57
C PRO A 666 -1.40 -19.31 -40.42
N ASP A 667 -2.54 -19.08 -39.75
CA ASP A 667 -3.00 -19.77 -38.54
C ASP A 667 -3.82 -21.02 -38.85
N LEU A 668 -3.97 -21.36 -40.13
CA LEU A 668 -4.68 -22.53 -40.61
C LEU A 668 -3.75 -23.53 -41.29
N ARG A 669 -4.01 -24.81 -41.03
CA ARG A 669 -3.48 -25.94 -41.81
C ARG A 669 -4.61 -26.91 -42.12
N VAL A 670 -4.46 -27.63 -43.23
CA VAL A 670 -5.38 -28.69 -43.61
C VAL A 670 -4.59 -29.97 -43.86
N ILE A 671 -5.00 -31.07 -43.23
CA ILE A 671 -4.53 -32.41 -43.59
C ILE A 671 -5.55 -33.00 -44.56
N ARG A 672 -5.16 -33.12 -45.84
CA ARG A 672 -6.02 -33.72 -46.87
C ARG A 672 -5.70 -35.20 -47.04
N LEU A 673 -6.73 -36.04 -47.01
CA LEU A 673 -6.62 -37.47 -47.22
C LEU A 673 -7.85 -38.01 -47.95
N GLY A 674 -7.66 -38.61 -49.12
CA GLY A 674 -8.77 -39.09 -49.95
C GLY A 674 -9.72 -37.96 -50.35
N LYS A 675 -11.02 -38.13 -50.05
CA LYS A 675 -12.06 -37.13 -50.36
C LYS A 675 -12.32 -36.13 -49.24
N GLY A 676 -11.83 -36.38 -48.03
CA GLY A 676 -12.07 -35.55 -46.85
C GLY A 676 -10.84 -34.76 -46.41
N MET A 677 -10.98 -34.08 -45.28
CA MET A 677 -9.90 -33.28 -44.69
C MET A 677 -10.05 -33.08 -43.18
N ILE A 678 -8.93 -32.79 -42.52
CA ILE A 678 -8.89 -32.30 -41.14
C ILE A 678 -8.40 -30.84 -41.18
N LEU A 679 -9.23 -29.91 -40.73
CA LEU A 679 -8.88 -28.51 -40.56
C LEU A 679 -8.29 -28.30 -39.17
N LEU A 680 -7.16 -27.60 -39.12
CA LEU A 680 -6.44 -27.25 -37.91
C LEU A 680 -6.34 -25.72 -37.82
N ASP A 681 -6.79 -25.15 -36.73
CA ASP A 681 -6.68 -23.72 -36.44
C ASP A 681 -6.01 -23.52 -35.07
N ARG A 682 -4.99 -22.66 -35.00
CA ARG A 682 -4.32 -22.37 -33.72
C ARG A 682 -5.04 -21.34 -32.86
N ARG A 683 -6.01 -20.62 -33.42
CA ARG A 683 -6.78 -19.60 -32.68
C ARG A 683 -7.72 -20.28 -31.71
N SER A 684 -7.82 -19.76 -30.50
CA SER A 684 -8.62 -20.37 -29.43
C SER A 684 -9.97 -19.65 -29.26
N PRO A 685 -11.11 -20.36 -29.22
CA PRO A 685 -12.39 -19.77 -28.84
C PRO A 685 -12.37 -19.15 -27.44
N ASP A 686 -11.55 -19.68 -26.51
CA ASP A 686 -11.42 -19.15 -25.16
C ASP A 686 -10.71 -17.79 -25.11
N SER A 687 -9.96 -17.44 -26.17
CA SER A 687 -9.33 -16.12 -26.32
C SER A 687 -10.33 -15.00 -26.64
N SER A 688 -11.57 -15.33 -26.99
CA SER A 688 -12.58 -14.35 -27.43
C SER A 688 -12.93 -13.31 -26.36
N GLY A 689 -12.85 -13.63 -25.06
CA GLY A 689 -13.20 -12.74 -23.94
C GLY A 689 -14.23 -13.37 -23.00
N ASN A 690 -14.56 -12.76 -21.86
CA ASN A 690 -15.27 -13.44 -20.74
C ASN A 690 -16.80 -13.56 -20.85
N SER A 691 -17.44 -13.19 -21.95
CA SER A 691 -18.90 -13.24 -22.09
C SER A 691 -19.36 -13.89 -23.39
N ASN A 692 -20.62 -14.36 -23.43
CA ASN A 692 -21.25 -14.95 -24.61
C ASN A 692 -21.17 -14.01 -25.82
N LEU A 693 -21.28 -12.70 -25.58
CA LEU A 693 -21.05 -11.61 -26.52
C LEU A 693 -19.75 -11.72 -27.32
N HIS A 694 -18.64 -11.84 -26.58
CA HIS A 694 -17.31 -11.85 -27.14
C HIS A 694 -17.07 -13.11 -27.98
N LEU A 695 -17.56 -14.24 -27.48
CA LEU A 695 -17.52 -15.52 -28.18
C LEU A 695 -18.35 -15.49 -29.46
N ALA A 696 -19.58 -14.94 -29.42
CA ALA A 696 -20.45 -14.84 -30.58
C ALA A 696 -19.82 -14.02 -31.70
N ALA A 697 -19.24 -12.86 -31.38
CA ALA A 697 -18.56 -12.01 -32.36
C ALA A 697 -17.33 -12.70 -32.96
N TRP A 698 -16.52 -13.36 -32.13
CA TRP A 698 -15.37 -14.14 -32.59
C TRP A 698 -15.79 -15.30 -33.51
N HIS A 699 -16.84 -16.04 -33.12
CA HIS A 699 -17.31 -17.22 -33.84
C HIS A 699 -17.96 -16.86 -35.17
N GLN A 700 -18.78 -15.80 -35.20
CA GLN A 700 -19.34 -15.29 -36.46
C GLN A 700 -18.23 -14.90 -37.43
N HIS A 701 -17.24 -14.13 -36.96
CA HIS A 701 -16.09 -13.74 -37.79
C HIS A 701 -15.32 -14.96 -38.30
N TRP A 702 -15.13 -15.98 -37.45
CA TRP A 702 -14.49 -17.22 -37.83
C TRP A 702 -15.28 -17.98 -38.90
N LEU A 703 -16.61 -18.09 -38.79
CA LEU A 703 -17.47 -18.73 -39.79
C LEU A 703 -17.46 -17.98 -41.13
N GLU A 704 -17.51 -16.64 -41.10
CA GLU A 704 -17.41 -15.79 -42.28
C GLU A 704 -16.08 -16.02 -43.00
N GLU A 705 -14.96 -16.01 -42.27
CA GLU A 705 -13.63 -16.32 -42.81
C GLU A 705 -13.56 -17.74 -43.39
N MET A 706 -14.10 -18.75 -42.70
CA MET A 706 -14.14 -20.12 -43.24
C MET A 706 -14.96 -20.21 -44.52
N ALA A 707 -16.05 -19.45 -44.63
CA ALA A 707 -16.89 -19.39 -45.82
C ALA A 707 -16.12 -18.74 -46.98
N GLU A 708 -15.47 -17.60 -46.75
CA GLU A 708 -14.65 -16.89 -47.73
C GLU A 708 -13.49 -17.74 -48.25
N LEU A 709 -12.87 -18.52 -47.37
CA LEU A 709 -11.78 -19.45 -47.72
C LEU A 709 -12.28 -20.74 -48.39
N GLY A 710 -13.60 -20.96 -48.49
CA GLY A 710 -14.20 -22.16 -49.06
C GLY A 710 -14.01 -23.43 -48.20
N LEU A 711 -13.77 -23.26 -46.90
CA LEU A 711 -13.45 -24.34 -45.94
C LEU A 711 -14.67 -24.89 -45.20
N LEU A 712 -15.86 -24.33 -45.41
CA LEU A 712 -17.11 -24.89 -44.89
C LEU A 712 -17.54 -26.14 -45.67
N PRO A 713 -18.43 -27.00 -45.10
CA PRO A 713 -18.94 -28.17 -45.81
C PRO A 713 -19.53 -27.84 -47.18
N GLY A 714 -19.02 -28.48 -48.23
CA GLY A 714 -19.45 -28.23 -49.62
C GLY A 714 -18.81 -26.99 -50.28
N GLY A 715 -17.95 -26.26 -49.59
CA GLY A 715 -17.19 -25.12 -50.12
C GLY A 715 -16.29 -25.50 -51.29
N ARG A 716 -16.06 -24.53 -52.18
CA ARG A 716 -15.18 -24.66 -53.36
C ARG A 716 -14.30 -23.42 -53.47
N GLY A 717 -13.16 -23.55 -54.14
CA GLY A 717 -12.29 -22.40 -54.46
C GLY A 717 -11.16 -22.13 -53.46
N THR A 718 -10.97 -22.97 -52.44
CA THR A 718 -9.83 -22.83 -51.51
C THR A 718 -8.50 -22.94 -52.26
N LEU A 719 -7.65 -21.93 -52.06
CA LEU A 719 -6.29 -21.91 -52.58
C LEU A 719 -5.33 -22.55 -51.55
N PHE A 720 -4.88 -23.76 -51.84
CA PHE A 720 -3.92 -24.48 -51.01
C PHE A 720 -2.49 -24.27 -51.50
N LEU A 721 -1.57 -24.02 -50.56
CA LEU A 721 -0.13 -23.96 -50.79
C LEU A 721 0.56 -25.16 -50.11
N PRO A 722 1.68 -25.69 -50.65
CA PRO A 722 2.45 -26.71 -49.97
C PRO A 722 2.99 -26.19 -48.62
N ALA A 723 2.79 -26.93 -47.53
CA ALA A 723 3.26 -26.53 -46.20
C ALA A 723 4.78 -26.75 -45.97
N GLY A 724 5.52 -27.27 -46.96
CA GLY A 724 6.95 -27.60 -46.85
C GLY A 724 7.22 -28.87 -46.01
N MET A 725 8.39 -28.97 -45.37
CA MET A 725 8.76 -30.09 -44.47
C MET A 725 8.33 -29.87 -43.00
N GLU A 726 7.46 -28.90 -42.72
CA GLU A 726 6.95 -28.62 -41.37
C GLU A 726 5.94 -29.70 -40.95
N THR A 727 6.14 -30.34 -39.78
CA THR A 727 5.17 -31.29 -39.20
C THR A 727 4.02 -30.54 -38.53
N VAL A 728 2.88 -31.20 -38.29
CA VAL A 728 1.73 -30.60 -37.61
C VAL A 728 2.13 -30.16 -36.20
N ARG A 729 2.93 -31.00 -35.52
CA ARG A 729 3.49 -30.68 -34.20
C ARG A 729 4.40 -29.45 -34.22
N HIS A 730 5.28 -29.31 -35.21
CA HIS A 730 6.17 -28.15 -35.31
C HIS A 730 5.41 -26.87 -35.60
N TRP A 731 4.40 -26.93 -36.47
CA TRP A 731 3.54 -25.79 -36.77
C TRP A 731 2.75 -25.32 -35.53
N PHE A 732 2.18 -26.25 -34.78
CA PHE A 732 1.29 -25.92 -33.66
C PHE A 732 2.05 -25.39 -32.42
N VAL A 733 3.26 -25.88 -32.14
CA VAL A 733 4.05 -25.53 -30.93
C VAL A 733 5.04 -24.37 -31.18
N ARG A 734 5.02 -23.77 -32.38
CA ARG A 734 5.94 -22.68 -32.73
C ARG A 734 5.75 -21.47 -31.78
N GLN A 735 6.76 -21.22 -30.95
CA GLN A 735 6.92 -19.99 -30.16
C GLN A 735 7.20 -18.79 -31.05
#